data_AF-A0A919JE57-F1
#
_entry.id   AF-A0A919JE57-F1
#
_cell.length_a   1.000
_cell.length_b   1.000
_cell.length_c   1.000
_cell.angle_alpha   90.00
_cell.angle_beta   90.00
_cell.angle_gamma   90.00
#
_symmetry.space_group_name_H-M   'P 1'
#
loop_
_entity.id
_entity.type
_entity.pdbx_description
1 polymer ?
#
loop_
_entity_poly.entity_id
_entity_poly.type
_entity_poly.pdbx_seq_one_letter_code
_entity_poly.pdbx_strand_id
1 'polypeptide(L)'
;MDRGAEEQGMTDGLARDGWLLGVDLGTSHTVAMLRRPDGRTRPLLFDGQPLLPSAVYLDTTGRLHVGRDAVRLGQAEPGRLEPHPKRHVDAETVLLGGADVPTADLLAALLGAVAREAVAAAGFLPPAVLTYPAAWGARRREVLTTALARAGWPPATALVPEPVAAARYFADVLRRPVPVGSALAVFDFGGGTLDIAVVRNAGVTPDGLPRFTVAASGGVDDLGGLDLDAALVEHLGAELSRGEPAAWAALTEPVTLAQWRARRQFWEDVRGAKEMLSRTALAPVPIPGVEHAAHLTRDEFEAVAGPLLRRGVAEAAAVIGAAGVAPTELAGLFLVGGSSRVPQVARLLHGELGIAPTVLEQPELPVAEGAIIVAAPAPGDNAVTPAEPMRPAAVPPPTDTMAHPVPDGAPASVDRDAAAVSAGDRPDAESAGTAGRPVAAAGDAVGRSVPAAGGPVGRLVAAAAEPAGREGAGLDRPTAAAAPLLATEAIGPPAVAVTETDVAAGEPAAFPDLPQRASASSVTGAPPAAPSPAAPPSAGPSQAPGQQAPGHQAPGQHTAGPQGGAEPHYAEPVDPWATGEAAAFGNVGGGPMLHPVSGAPGSASPVSAGPAPSGAESWLASTHPDPAPSGEPAARAVLPAYRRKGLWIVAAATVVVLGIAATVVALVWPRYPGLDYRPLAELHRIKPAVPVTSAFNATALRDGRAYFAGADDNGTLGVVAAATDTGKTLWSSTEAGTASRWEFFLALPDAVVAITATDSGTSMRRMVLLDPGNGHKLWERTIARDDGLTFAGGRVVLSDSKEGRLVGLEIGAKGRGSWELKNPKSTYDLTTTAVVAVTTEEDVAGPATPGGVPFADRLDDDQRIVQVGADESARVIDAESGDVVAGPRPGVAQTDDKMVAHNGRLFVAESRDAHRLFAYDLEKLGPTVLYTPATGNARLDHLTPCGKDRICLVETTGYETATAQVVAVDAAKGGVVWRRAVADADDIVAVGEAVLVRRNTAPAQVSLLDGEGRVAWTRPGVVARLDAGNTLQFSKPLSTTADDPALAGEHVGDDAVPLGALAGVRSASCAWDTSHVACVADEDFLIQRFAG
;
A
#
# COMPACT_ATOMS: atom_id res chain seq x y z
N MET A 1 -36.19 -46.98 28.94
CA MET A 1 -35.78 -45.63 29.37
C MET A 1 -34.34 -45.45 28.91
N ASP A 2 -34.11 -45.66 27.60
CA ASP A 2 -32.87 -46.28 27.12
C ASP A 2 -32.72 -46.04 25.61
N ARG A 3 -32.49 -44.76 25.25
CA ARG A 3 -32.22 -44.26 23.88
C ARG A 3 -31.42 -42.96 23.85
N GLY A 4 -31.45 -42.15 24.92
CA GLY A 4 -30.68 -40.90 24.98
C GLY A 4 -29.17 -41.06 25.17
N ALA A 5 -28.69 -42.26 25.53
CA ALA A 5 -27.28 -42.51 25.81
C ALA A 5 -26.43 -42.71 24.54
N GLU A 6 -26.99 -43.31 23.48
CA GLU A 6 -26.23 -43.61 22.25
C GLU A 6 -26.00 -42.37 21.37
N GLU A 7 -26.98 -41.45 21.27
CA GLU A 7 -26.78 -40.19 20.54
C GLU A 7 -25.74 -39.28 21.22
N GLN A 8 -25.73 -39.21 22.56
CA GLN A 8 -24.72 -38.45 23.31
C GLN A 8 -23.33 -39.09 23.23
N GLY A 9 -23.24 -40.42 23.14
CA GLY A 9 -21.96 -41.14 23.01
C GLY A 9 -21.22 -40.91 21.69
N MET A 10 -21.92 -40.55 20.61
CA MET A 10 -21.30 -40.35 19.29
C MET A 10 -20.64 -38.96 19.15
N THR A 11 -21.22 -37.92 19.73
CA THR A 11 -20.68 -36.54 19.66
C THR A 11 -19.46 -36.34 20.56
N ASP A 12 -19.41 -37.04 21.70
CA ASP A 12 -18.40 -36.82 22.75
C ASP A 12 -16.99 -37.35 22.38
N GLY A 13 -16.88 -38.13 21.29
CA GLY A 13 -15.61 -38.70 20.82
C GLY A 13 -14.77 -37.80 19.91
N LEU A 14 -15.38 -36.86 19.19
CA LEU A 14 -14.73 -36.19 18.05
C LEU A 14 -13.82 -35.00 18.40
N ALA A 15 -14.04 -34.32 19.53
CA ALA A 15 -13.28 -33.13 19.90
C ALA A 15 -12.06 -33.38 20.81
N ARG A 16 -11.79 -34.64 21.18
CA ARG A 16 -10.94 -34.99 22.33
C ARG A 16 -9.47 -34.60 22.21
N ASP A 17 -8.94 -34.45 21.00
CA ASP A 17 -7.56 -33.99 20.74
C ASP A 17 -7.49 -32.53 20.25
N GLY A 18 -8.58 -31.76 20.30
CA GLY A 18 -8.61 -30.32 20.03
C GLY A 18 -8.24 -29.85 18.61
N TRP A 19 -7.94 -30.78 17.68
CA TRP A 19 -7.74 -30.51 16.25
C TRP A 19 -9.08 -30.26 15.54
N LEU A 20 -9.11 -29.25 14.66
CA LEU A 20 -10.26 -28.95 13.79
C LEU A 20 -9.78 -28.40 12.44
N LEU A 21 -10.48 -28.75 11.36
CA LEU A 21 -10.16 -28.32 9.99
C LEU A 21 -11.34 -27.53 9.38
N GLY A 22 -11.15 -26.24 9.12
CA GLY A 22 -12.09 -25.44 8.33
C GLY A 22 -11.63 -25.38 6.88
N VAL A 23 -12.55 -25.63 5.95
CA VAL A 23 -12.26 -25.63 4.50
C VAL A 23 -13.18 -24.66 3.79
N ASP A 24 -12.60 -23.71 3.08
CA ASP A 24 -13.30 -22.90 2.10
C ASP A 24 -13.02 -23.43 0.69
N LEU A 25 -14.07 -23.91 0.01
CA LEU A 25 -14.00 -24.40 -1.36
C LEU A 25 -14.49 -23.29 -2.29
N GLY A 26 -13.61 -22.35 -2.60
CA GLY A 26 -13.87 -21.26 -3.53
C GLY A 26 -13.91 -21.70 -4.99
N THR A 27 -14.27 -20.78 -5.89
CA THR A 27 -14.37 -21.04 -7.33
C THR A 27 -13.01 -21.07 -8.04
N SER A 28 -12.04 -20.28 -7.56
CA SER A 28 -10.70 -20.16 -8.16
C SER A 28 -9.58 -20.63 -7.22
N HIS A 29 -9.78 -20.48 -5.91
CA HIS A 29 -8.87 -20.99 -4.88
C HIS A 29 -9.66 -21.70 -3.78
N THR A 30 -9.12 -22.82 -3.32
CA THR A 30 -9.53 -23.56 -2.13
C THR A 30 -8.57 -23.22 -1.00
N VAL A 31 -9.10 -22.90 0.18
CA VAL A 31 -8.35 -22.56 1.37
C VAL A 31 -8.68 -23.56 2.47
N ALA A 32 -7.70 -23.94 3.29
CA ALA A 32 -7.96 -24.73 4.47
C ALA A 32 -7.18 -24.17 5.67
N MET A 33 -7.85 -24.09 6.81
CA MET A 33 -7.31 -23.59 8.08
C MET A 33 -7.37 -24.72 9.10
N LEU A 34 -6.25 -24.97 9.77
CA LEU A 34 -6.06 -26.07 10.72
C LEU A 34 -5.84 -25.50 12.12
N ARG A 35 -6.78 -25.76 13.04
CA ARG A 35 -6.61 -25.51 14.46
C ARG A 35 -5.95 -26.71 15.13
N ARG A 36 -5.02 -26.43 16.04
CA ARG A 36 -4.29 -27.42 16.87
C ARG A 36 -4.92 -27.54 18.27
N PRO A 37 -4.63 -28.61 19.03
CA PRO A 37 -4.96 -28.72 20.46
C PRO A 37 -4.51 -27.54 21.32
N ASP A 38 -3.42 -26.87 20.94
CA ASP A 38 -2.92 -25.65 21.61
C ASP A 38 -3.75 -24.38 21.32
N GLY A 39 -4.89 -24.53 20.65
CA GLY A 39 -5.84 -23.46 20.32
C GLY A 39 -5.47 -22.63 19.09
N ARG A 40 -4.24 -22.72 18.59
CA ARG A 40 -3.78 -21.89 17.46
C ARG A 40 -4.29 -22.43 16.13
N THR A 41 -4.84 -21.53 15.33
CA THR A 41 -5.16 -21.69 13.91
C THR A 41 -3.91 -21.41 13.05
N ARG A 42 -3.80 -22.09 11.90
CA ARG A 42 -2.82 -21.82 10.84
C ARG A 42 -3.39 -22.23 9.47
N PRO A 43 -2.99 -21.57 8.37
CA PRO A 43 -3.24 -22.10 7.03
C PRO A 43 -2.58 -23.47 6.84
N LEU A 44 -3.30 -24.35 6.14
CA LEU A 44 -2.74 -25.53 5.52
C LEU A 44 -1.97 -25.11 4.27
N LEU A 45 -0.80 -25.70 4.01
CA LEU A 45 0.07 -25.27 2.92
C LEU A 45 0.11 -26.30 1.79
N PHE A 46 -0.26 -25.88 0.60
CA PHE A 46 -0.21 -26.62 -0.66
C PHE A 46 0.99 -26.10 -1.46
N ASP A 47 1.96 -26.97 -1.77
CA ASP A 47 3.24 -26.57 -2.39
C ASP A 47 3.91 -25.38 -1.66
N GLY A 48 3.81 -25.35 -0.32
CA GLY A 48 4.32 -24.29 0.53
C GLY A 48 3.50 -22.98 0.54
N GLN A 49 2.25 -22.98 0.08
CA GLN A 49 1.40 -21.78 -0.03
C GLN A 49 -0.02 -22.00 0.53
N PRO A 50 -0.66 -20.97 1.11
CA PRO A 50 -1.96 -21.12 1.79
C PRO A 50 -3.17 -21.27 0.85
N LEU A 51 -2.98 -21.05 -0.45
CA LEU A 51 -4.03 -21.13 -1.48
C LEU A 51 -3.77 -22.30 -2.42
N LEU A 52 -4.69 -23.26 -2.49
CA LEU A 52 -4.72 -24.29 -3.53
C LEU A 52 -5.54 -23.77 -4.72
N PRO A 53 -4.99 -23.66 -5.94
CA PRO A 53 -5.83 -23.36 -7.11
C PRO A 53 -6.92 -24.42 -7.26
N SER A 54 -8.18 -24.02 -7.46
CA SER A 54 -9.32 -24.95 -7.54
C SER A 54 -9.36 -25.76 -8.86
N ALA A 55 -8.32 -25.65 -9.69
CA ALA A 55 -8.22 -26.30 -10.98
C ALA A 55 -8.01 -27.83 -10.89
N VAL A 56 -8.55 -28.55 -11.87
CA VAL A 56 -8.47 -30.01 -12.02
C VAL A 56 -8.11 -30.38 -13.47
N TYR A 57 -7.20 -31.34 -13.67
CA TYR A 57 -6.73 -31.77 -15.00
C TYR A 57 -6.83 -33.29 -15.17
N LEU A 58 -7.41 -33.77 -16.28
CA LEU A 58 -7.52 -35.19 -16.61
C LEU A 58 -6.38 -35.66 -17.52
N ASP A 59 -5.43 -36.43 -16.98
CA ASP A 59 -4.33 -37.00 -17.77
C ASP A 59 -4.77 -38.15 -18.70
N THR A 60 -3.88 -38.53 -19.62
CA THR A 60 -4.12 -39.59 -20.61
C THR A 60 -4.21 -41.01 -20.02
N THR A 61 -3.95 -41.18 -18.72
CA THR A 61 -4.18 -42.44 -17.99
C THR A 61 -5.54 -42.47 -17.28
N GLY A 62 -6.30 -41.38 -17.34
CA GLY A 62 -7.59 -41.23 -16.66
C GLY A 62 -7.47 -40.73 -15.22
N ARG A 63 -6.30 -40.22 -14.80
CA ARG A 63 -6.08 -39.71 -13.45
C ARG A 63 -6.30 -38.19 -13.40
N LEU A 64 -7.01 -37.75 -12.36
CA LEU A 64 -7.18 -36.34 -12.04
C LEU A 64 -5.96 -35.81 -11.26
N HIS A 65 -5.38 -34.73 -11.76
CA HIS A 65 -4.43 -33.86 -11.06
C HIS A 65 -5.17 -32.61 -10.59
N VAL A 66 -4.64 -31.91 -9.59
CA VAL A 66 -5.28 -30.70 -9.02
C VAL A 66 -4.29 -29.61 -8.72
N GLY A 67 -4.76 -28.39 -8.44
CA GLY A 67 -3.90 -27.31 -7.98
C GLY A 67 -2.89 -26.85 -9.04
N ARG A 68 -1.66 -26.62 -8.60
CA ARG A 68 -0.58 -26.13 -9.46
C ARG A 68 -0.19 -27.13 -10.55
N ASP A 69 -0.20 -28.42 -10.26
CA ASP A 69 0.01 -29.46 -11.27
C ASP A 69 -1.08 -29.43 -12.35
N ALA A 70 -2.35 -29.25 -11.99
CA ALA A 70 -3.43 -29.11 -12.96
C ALA A 70 -3.24 -27.88 -13.86
N VAL A 71 -2.97 -26.71 -13.29
CA VAL A 71 -2.70 -25.47 -14.06
C VAL A 71 -1.50 -25.68 -14.98
N ARG A 72 -0.41 -26.28 -14.48
CA ARG A 72 0.84 -26.52 -15.23
C ARG A 72 0.66 -27.51 -16.38
N LEU A 73 -0.12 -28.56 -16.21
CA LEU A 73 -0.45 -29.53 -17.27
C LEU A 73 -1.44 -28.92 -18.29
N GLY A 74 -2.39 -28.11 -17.82
CA GLY A 74 -3.34 -27.38 -18.66
C GLY A 74 -2.70 -26.33 -19.58
N GLN A 75 -1.50 -25.82 -19.25
CA GLN A 75 -0.69 -25.02 -20.18
C GLN A 75 -0.25 -25.82 -21.43
N ALA A 76 -0.17 -27.16 -21.34
CA ALA A 76 0.17 -28.03 -22.47
C ALA A 76 -1.08 -28.56 -23.19
N GLU A 77 -2.14 -28.96 -22.47
CA GLU A 77 -3.40 -29.42 -23.06
C GLU A 77 -4.61 -28.70 -22.42
N PRO A 78 -4.96 -27.48 -22.89
CA PRO A 78 -6.04 -26.68 -22.27
C PRO A 78 -7.39 -27.40 -22.23
N GLY A 79 -7.73 -28.21 -23.25
CA GLY A 79 -8.97 -29.00 -23.31
C GLY A 79 -9.06 -30.17 -22.32
N ARG A 80 -8.08 -30.34 -21.42
CA ARG A 80 -8.07 -31.31 -20.31
C ARG A 80 -8.17 -30.67 -18.93
N LEU A 81 -8.18 -29.34 -18.86
CA LEU A 81 -8.22 -28.55 -17.63
C LEU A 81 -9.63 -28.00 -17.39
N GLU A 82 -10.21 -28.30 -16.23
CA GLU A 82 -11.30 -27.49 -15.66
C GLU A 82 -10.71 -26.57 -14.57
N PRO A 83 -10.58 -25.25 -14.82
CA PRO A 83 -9.98 -24.33 -13.85
C PRO A 83 -10.91 -23.96 -12.66
N HIS A 84 -12.23 -24.07 -12.82
CA HIS A 84 -13.23 -23.52 -11.90
C HIS A 84 -14.41 -24.48 -11.60
N PRO A 85 -14.18 -25.74 -11.18
CA PRO A 85 -15.21 -26.78 -11.09
C PRO A 85 -16.39 -26.45 -10.15
N LYS A 86 -16.26 -25.50 -9.21
CA LYS A 86 -17.40 -25.01 -8.40
C LYS A 86 -18.51 -24.40 -9.27
N ARG A 87 -18.18 -23.74 -10.40
CA ARG A 87 -19.17 -23.21 -11.37
C ARG A 87 -19.96 -24.32 -12.07
N HIS A 88 -19.47 -25.56 -12.07
CA HIS A 88 -20.13 -26.71 -12.71
C HIS A 88 -21.07 -27.50 -11.78
N VAL A 89 -21.29 -27.08 -10.53
CA VAL A 89 -22.03 -27.83 -9.50
C VAL A 89 -23.45 -28.30 -9.87
N ASP A 90 -24.13 -27.61 -10.80
CA ASP A 90 -25.46 -28.02 -11.30
C ASP A 90 -25.42 -28.98 -12.50
N ALA A 91 -24.26 -29.15 -13.14
CA ALA A 91 -24.02 -30.11 -14.21
C ALA A 91 -23.63 -31.48 -13.64
N GLU A 92 -24.06 -32.56 -14.30
CA GLU A 92 -23.73 -33.93 -13.89
C GLU A 92 -22.27 -34.28 -14.22
N THR A 93 -21.80 -33.87 -15.40
CA THR A 93 -20.43 -34.10 -15.91
C THR A 93 -19.82 -32.82 -16.49
N VAL A 94 -18.49 -32.83 -16.61
CA VAL A 94 -17.68 -31.87 -17.37
C VAL A 94 -16.82 -32.64 -18.38
N LEU A 95 -16.79 -32.19 -19.62
CA LEU A 95 -16.06 -32.86 -20.71
C LEU A 95 -14.57 -32.47 -20.68
N LEU A 96 -13.70 -33.39 -20.26
CA LEU A 96 -12.24 -33.19 -20.21
C LEU A 96 -11.52 -34.16 -21.14
N GLY A 97 -10.76 -33.63 -22.11
CA GLY A 97 -9.95 -34.42 -23.03
C GLY A 97 -10.73 -35.41 -23.90
N GLY A 98 -12.04 -35.20 -24.08
CA GLY A 98 -12.95 -36.13 -24.76
C GLY A 98 -13.64 -37.17 -23.85
N ALA A 99 -13.50 -37.06 -22.52
CA ALA A 99 -14.18 -37.92 -21.56
C ALA A 99 -15.10 -37.10 -20.62
N ASP A 100 -16.32 -37.58 -20.40
CA ASP A 100 -17.23 -37.03 -19.40
C ASP A 100 -16.77 -37.42 -17.98
N VAL A 101 -16.32 -36.44 -17.19
CA VAL A 101 -15.94 -36.62 -15.79
C VAL A 101 -17.07 -36.09 -14.89
N PRO A 102 -17.63 -36.88 -13.96
CA PRO A 102 -18.66 -36.38 -13.06
C PRO A 102 -18.18 -35.21 -12.21
N THR A 103 -18.99 -34.16 -12.07
CA THR A 103 -18.62 -32.95 -11.32
C THR A 103 -18.22 -33.25 -9.88
N ALA A 104 -18.90 -34.23 -9.26
CA ALA A 104 -18.56 -34.69 -7.91
C ALA A 104 -17.16 -35.31 -7.80
N ASP A 105 -16.59 -35.88 -8.88
CA ASP A 105 -15.23 -36.41 -8.89
C ASP A 105 -14.16 -35.31 -9.02
N LEU A 106 -14.46 -34.23 -9.76
CA LEU A 106 -13.59 -33.05 -9.82
C LEU A 106 -13.47 -32.41 -8.43
N LEU A 107 -14.60 -32.21 -7.75
CA LEU A 107 -14.62 -31.68 -6.39
C LEU A 107 -14.03 -32.66 -5.37
N ALA A 108 -14.21 -33.97 -5.55
CA ALA A 108 -13.57 -34.98 -4.72
C ALA A 108 -12.04 -35.00 -4.89
N ALA A 109 -11.51 -34.74 -6.08
CA ALA A 109 -10.06 -34.66 -6.30
C ALA A 109 -9.43 -33.49 -5.52
N LEU A 110 -10.10 -32.33 -5.46
CA LEU A 110 -9.71 -31.17 -4.66
C LEU A 110 -9.77 -31.46 -3.16
N LEU A 111 -10.92 -31.95 -2.68
CA LEU A 111 -11.11 -32.33 -1.27
C LEU A 111 -10.15 -33.46 -0.85
N GLY A 112 -9.76 -34.33 -1.78
CA GLY A 112 -8.73 -35.34 -1.59
C GLY A 112 -7.32 -34.75 -1.43
N ALA A 113 -7.00 -33.61 -2.04
CA ALA A 113 -5.74 -32.89 -1.78
C ALA A 113 -5.76 -32.20 -0.41
N VAL A 114 -6.85 -31.53 -0.06
CA VAL A 114 -7.04 -30.96 1.29
C VAL A 114 -6.91 -32.03 2.36
N ALA A 115 -7.48 -33.22 2.15
CA ALA A 115 -7.34 -34.35 3.06
C ALA A 115 -5.89 -34.88 3.17
N ARG A 116 -5.15 -34.98 2.05
CA ARG A 116 -3.74 -35.42 2.07
C ARG A 116 -2.86 -34.47 2.88
N GLU A 117 -2.97 -33.16 2.64
CA GLU A 117 -2.17 -32.18 3.39
C GLU A 117 -2.59 -32.11 4.86
N ALA A 118 -3.89 -32.24 5.18
CA ALA A 118 -4.35 -32.29 6.56
C ALA A 118 -3.80 -33.53 7.30
N VAL A 119 -3.79 -34.70 6.65
CA VAL A 119 -3.16 -35.92 7.17
C VAL A 119 -1.64 -35.75 7.31
N ALA A 120 -0.96 -35.06 6.39
CA ALA A 120 0.47 -34.77 6.51
C ALA A 120 0.78 -33.82 7.69
N ALA A 121 -0.10 -32.85 7.96
CA ALA A 121 0.09 -31.84 9.00
C ALA A 121 -0.33 -32.28 10.42
N ALA A 122 -1.31 -33.19 10.54
CA ALA A 122 -1.87 -33.66 11.82
C ALA A 122 -1.63 -35.16 12.11
N GLY A 123 -1.24 -35.96 11.12
CA GLY A 123 -1.11 -37.43 11.21
C GLY A 123 -2.40 -38.21 10.94
N PHE A 124 -3.53 -37.51 10.83
CA PHE A 124 -4.87 -38.04 10.55
C PHE A 124 -5.73 -36.94 9.91
N LEU A 125 -6.89 -37.28 9.36
CA LEU A 125 -7.85 -36.30 8.83
C LEU A 125 -8.69 -35.76 10.01
N PRO A 126 -8.59 -34.47 10.40
CA PRO A 126 -9.31 -33.95 11.56
C PRO A 126 -10.83 -33.87 11.35
N PRO A 127 -11.62 -33.73 12.43
CA PRO A 127 -13.01 -33.31 12.33
C PRO A 127 -13.08 -31.96 11.61
N ALA A 128 -14.02 -31.83 10.67
CA ALA A 128 -13.95 -30.75 9.70
C ALA A 128 -15.30 -30.13 9.34
N VAL A 129 -15.24 -28.90 8.84
CA VAL A 129 -16.37 -28.14 8.31
C VAL A 129 -16.02 -27.56 6.95
N LEU A 130 -16.89 -27.79 5.97
CA LEU A 130 -16.80 -27.27 4.61
C LEU A 130 -17.81 -26.14 4.42
N THR A 131 -17.39 -25.04 3.79
CA THR A 131 -18.27 -23.90 3.50
C THR A 131 -19.10 -24.10 2.22
N TYR A 132 -20.19 -23.33 2.07
CA TYR A 132 -20.95 -23.22 0.83
C TYR A 132 -21.70 -21.87 0.73
N PRO A 133 -22.01 -21.34 -0.49
CA PRO A 133 -22.69 -20.06 -0.64
C PRO A 133 -24.12 -20.10 -0.09
N ALA A 134 -24.54 -19.07 0.63
CA ALA A 134 -25.80 -19.12 1.41
C ALA A 134 -27.06 -19.37 0.56
N ALA A 135 -27.05 -19.00 -0.72
CA ALA A 135 -28.14 -19.24 -1.66
C ALA A 135 -28.29 -20.72 -2.11
N TRP A 136 -27.33 -21.59 -1.81
CA TRP A 136 -27.32 -22.96 -2.35
C TRP A 136 -28.39 -23.88 -1.72
N GLY A 137 -29.31 -24.34 -2.56
CA GLY A 137 -30.36 -25.31 -2.22
C GLY A 137 -29.84 -26.71 -1.84
N ALA A 138 -30.75 -27.66 -1.64
CA ALA A 138 -30.38 -29.03 -1.25
C ALA A 138 -29.49 -29.74 -2.30
N ARG A 139 -29.84 -29.67 -3.59
CA ARG A 139 -29.12 -30.37 -4.68
C ARG A 139 -27.63 -30.01 -4.76
N ARG A 140 -27.26 -28.72 -4.76
CA ARG A 140 -25.85 -28.30 -4.82
C ARG A 140 -25.05 -28.78 -3.59
N ARG A 141 -25.69 -28.86 -2.41
CA ARG A 141 -25.08 -29.40 -1.17
C ARG A 141 -24.95 -30.92 -1.19
N GLU A 142 -25.88 -31.63 -1.80
CA GLU A 142 -25.80 -33.09 -2.02
C GLU A 142 -24.62 -33.47 -2.93
N VAL A 143 -24.29 -32.63 -3.93
CA VAL A 143 -23.06 -32.77 -4.73
C VAL A 143 -21.80 -32.61 -3.86
N LEU A 144 -21.76 -31.64 -2.92
CA LEU A 144 -20.65 -31.51 -1.98
C LEU A 144 -20.54 -32.71 -1.02
N THR A 145 -21.65 -33.19 -0.46
CA THR A 145 -21.67 -34.40 0.39
C THR A 145 -21.19 -35.63 -0.40
N THR A 146 -21.58 -35.75 -1.66
CA THR A 146 -21.10 -36.81 -2.56
C THR A 146 -19.59 -36.69 -2.81
N ALA A 147 -19.09 -35.47 -3.07
CA ALA A 147 -17.66 -35.23 -3.28
C ALA A 147 -16.82 -35.54 -2.03
N LEU A 148 -17.28 -35.13 -0.83
CA LEU A 148 -16.68 -35.49 0.45
C LEU A 148 -16.61 -37.02 0.65
N ALA A 149 -17.71 -37.73 0.40
CA ALA A 149 -17.74 -39.19 0.52
C ALA A 149 -16.78 -39.89 -0.46
N ARG A 150 -16.71 -39.43 -1.72
CA ARG A 150 -15.77 -39.96 -2.73
C ARG A 150 -14.31 -39.62 -2.41
N ALA A 151 -14.06 -38.48 -1.76
CA ALA A 151 -12.75 -38.09 -1.24
C ALA A 151 -12.35 -38.80 0.06
N GLY A 152 -13.20 -39.67 0.62
CA GLY A 152 -12.92 -40.45 1.83
C GLY A 152 -13.10 -39.69 3.15
N TRP A 153 -13.84 -38.57 3.16
CA TRP A 153 -14.06 -37.77 4.37
C TRP A 153 -15.09 -38.42 5.31
N PRO A 154 -15.02 -38.16 6.63
CA PRO A 154 -15.98 -38.70 7.59
C PRO A 154 -17.42 -38.25 7.26
N PRO A 155 -18.44 -39.12 7.36
CA PRO A 155 -19.85 -38.76 7.14
C PRO A 155 -20.39 -37.67 8.09
N ALA A 156 -19.68 -37.38 9.18
CA ALA A 156 -19.98 -36.31 10.13
C ALA A 156 -19.36 -34.94 9.77
N THR A 157 -18.72 -34.80 8.60
CA THR A 157 -18.21 -33.51 8.12
C THR A 157 -19.37 -32.54 7.92
N ALA A 158 -19.41 -31.43 8.67
CA ALA A 158 -20.53 -30.51 8.61
C ALA A 158 -20.39 -29.49 7.47
N LEU A 159 -21.53 -28.96 7.00
CA LEU A 159 -21.59 -27.90 6.00
C LEU A 159 -22.07 -26.59 6.66
N VAL A 160 -21.38 -25.47 6.40
CA VAL A 160 -21.74 -24.14 6.92
C VAL A 160 -21.90 -23.09 5.80
N PRO A 161 -22.86 -22.16 5.88
CA PRO A 161 -22.88 -21.02 4.95
C PRO A 161 -21.62 -20.15 5.07
N GLU A 162 -20.99 -19.84 3.95
CA GLU A 162 -19.83 -18.93 3.83
C GLU A 162 -20.00 -17.62 4.65
N PRO A 163 -21.12 -16.87 4.56
CA PRO A 163 -21.29 -15.65 5.34
C PRO A 163 -21.50 -15.88 6.86
N VAL A 164 -21.92 -17.08 7.28
CA VAL A 164 -21.98 -17.42 8.72
C VAL A 164 -20.58 -17.68 9.26
N ALA A 165 -19.71 -18.30 8.47
CA ALA A 165 -18.30 -18.42 8.81
C ALA A 165 -17.59 -17.05 8.81
N ALA A 166 -17.82 -16.21 7.79
CA ALA A 166 -17.29 -14.84 7.74
C ALA A 166 -17.71 -13.99 8.97
N ALA A 167 -18.97 -14.08 9.41
CA ALA A 167 -19.42 -13.39 10.61
C ALA A 167 -18.80 -13.91 11.92
N ARG A 168 -18.52 -15.22 12.00
CA ARG A 168 -17.72 -15.79 13.10
C ARG A 168 -16.29 -15.26 13.11
N TYR A 169 -15.65 -15.15 11.96
CA TYR A 169 -14.33 -14.54 11.86
C TYR A 169 -14.34 -13.08 12.33
N PHE A 170 -15.32 -12.28 11.88
CA PHE A 170 -15.49 -10.89 12.30
C PHE A 170 -15.72 -10.75 13.82
N ALA A 171 -16.59 -11.59 14.40
CA ALA A 171 -16.93 -11.52 15.81
C ALA A 171 -15.80 -12.02 16.73
N ASP A 172 -15.25 -13.19 16.44
CA ASP A 172 -14.40 -13.95 17.36
C ASP A 172 -12.88 -13.78 17.06
N VAL A 173 -12.48 -13.65 15.79
CA VAL A 173 -11.05 -13.48 15.40
C VAL A 173 -10.66 -12.01 15.37
N LEU A 174 -11.42 -11.17 14.66
CA LEU A 174 -11.21 -9.71 14.67
C LEU A 174 -11.70 -9.05 15.97
N ARG A 175 -12.32 -9.82 16.88
CA ARG A 175 -12.82 -9.38 18.19
C ARG A 175 -13.74 -8.17 18.12
N ARG A 176 -14.64 -8.13 17.13
CA ARG A 176 -15.65 -7.07 16.96
C ARG A 176 -17.02 -7.59 17.39
N PRO A 177 -17.45 -7.38 18.65
CA PRO A 177 -18.64 -8.05 19.18
C PRO A 177 -19.90 -7.55 18.47
N VAL A 178 -20.62 -8.44 17.79
CA VAL A 178 -21.95 -8.15 17.23
C VAL A 178 -22.99 -8.43 18.32
N PRO A 179 -23.71 -7.43 18.87
CA PRO A 179 -24.66 -7.67 19.95
C PRO A 179 -25.84 -8.56 19.53
N VAL A 180 -26.47 -9.26 20.47
CA VAL A 180 -27.66 -10.07 20.20
C VAL A 180 -28.78 -9.21 19.60
N GLY A 181 -29.39 -9.69 18.51
CA GLY A 181 -30.38 -8.97 17.71
C GLY A 181 -29.77 -8.09 16.59
N SER A 182 -28.50 -7.70 16.71
CA SER A 182 -27.81 -6.89 15.70
C SER A 182 -27.47 -7.71 14.44
N ALA A 183 -27.29 -7.01 13.33
CA ALA A 183 -27.02 -7.58 12.02
C ALA A 183 -25.64 -7.17 11.49
N LEU A 184 -24.98 -8.08 10.77
CA LEU A 184 -23.78 -7.82 9.97
C LEU A 184 -24.15 -8.07 8.50
N ALA A 185 -23.66 -7.25 7.57
CA ALA A 185 -23.70 -7.56 6.15
C ALA A 185 -22.35 -8.17 5.72
N VAL A 186 -22.39 -9.27 4.99
CA VAL A 186 -21.23 -9.90 4.35
C VAL A 186 -21.38 -9.79 2.84
N PHE A 187 -20.33 -9.33 2.18
CA PHE A 187 -20.23 -9.18 0.73
C PHE A 187 -19.05 -10.04 0.27
N ASP A 188 -19.33 -11.21 -0.30
CA ASP A 188 -18.34 -12.16 -0.77
C ASP A 188 -18.14 -12.01 -2.28
N PHE A 189 -17.12 -11.24 -2.66
CA PHE A 189 -16.80 -11.02 -4.07
C PHE A 189 -15.73 -12.03 -4.49
N GLY A 190 -16.21 -13.23 -4.82
CA GLY A 190 -15.37 -14.36 -5.19
C GLY A 190 -14.78 -14.28 -6.60
N GLY A 191 -14.20 -15.40 -7.03
CA GLY A 191 -13.67 -15.55 -8.39
C GLY A 191 -14.76 -15.68 -9.46
N GLY A 192 -15.95 -16.19 -9.13
CA GLY A 192 -16.99 -16.49 -10.13
C GLY A 192 -18.44 -16.39 -9.65
N THR A 193 -18.68 -15.72 -8.53
CA THR A 193 -20.00 -15.23 -8.07
C THR A 193 -19.76 -14.01 -7.18
N LEU A 194 -20.80 -13.21 -6.97
CA LEU A 194 -20.90 -12.26 -5.89
C LEU A 194 -22.08 -12.67 -5.02
N ASP A 195 -21.81 -13.09 -3.78
CA ASP A 195 -22.81 -13.52 -2.81
C ASP A 195 -22.93 -12.45 -1.70
N ILE A 196 -24.15 -11.96 -1.43
CA ILE A 196 -24.42 -11.04 -0.31
C ILE A 196 -25.36 -11.71 0.68
N ALA A 197 -25.04 -11.60 1.97
CA ALA A 197 -25.97 -11.98 3.03
C ALA A 197 -25.95 -11.03 4.22
N VAL A 198 -27.13 -10.75 4.77
CA VAL A 198 -27.26 -10.17 6.11
C VAL A 198 -27.44 -11.29 7.12
N VAL A 199 -26.56 -11.34 8.11
CA VAL A 199 -26.56 -12.33 9.19
C VAL A 199 -26.81 -11.65 10.52
N ARG A 200 -27.83 -12.11 11.25
CA ARG A 200 -28.19 -11.60 12.58
C ARG A 200 -27.59 -12.47 13.67
N ASN A 201 -27.13 -11.87 14.76
CA ASN A 201 -26.83 -12.60 15.99
C ASN A 201 -28.16 -13.00 16.66
N ALA A 202 -28.56 -14.26 16.52
CA ALA A 202 -29.79 -14.83 17.05
C ALA A 202 -29.71 -15.24 18.53
N GLY A 203 -28.67 -14.79 19.26
CA GLY A 203 -28.42 -15.10 20.66
C GLY A 203 -27.11 -15.86 20.86
N VAL A 204 -26.87 -16.28 22.09
CA VAL A 204 -25.65 -16.99 22.49
C VAL A 204 -25.89 -18.51 22.46
N THR A 205 -24.87 -19.30 22.11
CA THR A 205 -24.85 -20.76 22.28
C THR A 205 -24.55 -21.14 23.75
N PRO A 206 -24.76 -22.39 24.20
CA PRO A 206 -24.57 -22.78 25.60
C PRO A 206 -23.15 -22.55 26.13
N ASP A 207 -22.18 -22.55 25.23
CA ASP A 207 -20.74 -22.35 25.42
C ASP A 207 -20.29 -20.87 25.39
N GLY A 208 -21.23 -19.93 25.33
CA GLY A 208 -20.95 -18.48 25.43
C GLY A 208 -20.64 -17.78 24.10
N LEU A 209 -20.68 -18.50 22.97
CA LEU A 209 -20.35 -17.94 21.65
C LEU A 209 -21.55 -17.36 20.87
N PRO A 210 -21.34 -16.41 19.93
CA PRO A 210 -22.42 -15.87 19.09
C PRO A 210 -23.04 -16.89 18.13
N ARG A 211 -24.38 -16.99 18.09
CA ARG A 211 -25.13 -17.78 17.09
C ARG A 211 -25.59 -16.88 15.95
N PHE A 212 -24.85 -16.86 14.85
CA PHE A 212 -25.29 -16.18 13.64
C PHE A 212 -26.28 -17.01 12.82
N THR A 213 -27.29 -16.33 12.26
CA THR A 213 -28.26 -16.91 11.31
C THR A 213 -28.45 -15.95 10.14
N VAL A 214 -28.49 -16.47 8.92
CA VAL A 214 -28.85 -15.69 7.72
C VAL A 214 -30.28 -15.16 7.88
N ALA A 215 -30.43 -13.84 7.76
CA ALA A 215 -31.71 -13.12 7.80
C ALA A 215 -32.22 -12.79 6.40
N ALA A 216 -31.31 -12.45 5.48
CA ALA A 216 -31.55 -12.40 4.04
C ALA A 216 -30.26 -12.76 3.29
N SER A 217 -30.40 -13.25 2.06
CA SER A 217 -29.29 -13.53 1.14
C SER A 217 -29.74 -13.34 -0.29
N GLY A 218 -28.85 -12.82 -1.12
CA GLY A 218 -28.99 -12.62 -2.55
C GLY A 218 -27.60 -12.63 -3.21
N GLY A 219 -27.51 -12.18 -4.45
CA GLY A 219 -26.26 -12.27 -5.19
C GLY A 219 -26.44 -12.25 -6.70
N VAL A 220 -25.31 -12.32 -7.40
CA VAL A 220 -25.21 -12.16 -8.84
C VAL A 220 -24.28 -13.25 -9.39
N ASP A 221 -24.87 -14.29 -9.99
CA ASP A 221 -24.17 -15.47 -10.51
C ASP A 221 -23.15 -15.12 -11.63
N ASP A 222 -23.41 -14.06 -12.41
CA ASP A 222 -22.59 -13.56 -13.53
C ASP A 222 -21.65 -12.40 -13.13
N LEU A 223 -21.30 -12.27 -11.84
CA LEU A 223 -20.43 -11.21 -11.33
C LEU A 223 -19.38 -11.72 -10.35
N GLY A 224 -18.29 -12.27 -10.85
CA GLY A 224 -17.07 -12.56 -10.10
C GLY A 224 -15.82 -11.97 -10.76
N GLY A 225 -14.67 -12.27 -10.16
CA GLY A 225 -13.37 -11.87 -10.72
C GLY A 225 -13.09 -12.36 -12.15
N LEU A 226 -13.73 -13.44 -12.60
CA LEU A 226 -13.66 -13.98 -13.97
C LEU A 226 -14.47 -13.17 -14.98
N ASP A 227 -15.57 -12.56 -14.55
CA ASP A 227 -16.42 -11.76 -15.41
C ASP A 227 -15.84 -10.33 -15.55
N LEU A 228 -15.05 -9.90 -14.55
CA LEU A 228 -14.08 -8.79 -14.69
C LEU A 228 -12.91 -9.14 -15.65
N ASP A 229 -12.35 -10.37 -15.61
CA ASP A 229 -11.35 -10.80 -16.60
C ASP A 229 -11.93 -10.75 -18.02
N ALA A 230 -13.17 -11.20 -18.20
CA ALA A 230 -13.86 -11.21 -19.49
C ALA A 230 -14.11 -9.79 -20.03
N ALA A 231 -14.55 -8.85 -19.19
CA ALA A 231 -14.77 -7.46 -19.58
C ALA A 231 -13.46 -6.75 -20.00
N LEU A 232 -12.34 -7.07 -19.35
CA LEU A 232 -11.00 -6.60 -19.75
C LEU A 232 -10.53 -7.24 -21.06
N VAL A 233 -10.81 -8.53 -21.28
CA VAL A 233 -10.56 -9.21 -22.56
C VAL A 233 -11.36 -8.58 -23.70
N GLU A 234 -12.62 -8.19 -23.48
CA GLU A 234 -13.44 -7.47 -24.47
C GLU A 234 -12.89 -6.06 -24.77
N HIS A 235 -12.51 -5.31 -23.73
CA HIS A 235 -11.90 -3.98 -23.86
C HIS A 235 -10.61 -4.01 -24.68
N LEU A 236 -9.64 -4.86 -24.32
CA LEU A 236 -8.41 -5.07 -25.09
C LEU A 236 -8.71 -5.61 -26.49
N GLY A 237 -9.72 -6.49 -26.62
CA GLY A 237 -10.20 -7.02 -27.89
C GLY A 237 -10.67 -5.94 -28.87
N ALA A 238 -11.29 -4.87 -28.38
CA ALA A 238 -11.70 -3.73 -29.20
C ALA A 238 -10.51 -2.93 -29.75
N GLU A 239 -9.33 -3.04 -29.14
CA GLU A 239 -8.08 -2.43 -29.63
C GLU A 239 -7.36 -3.35 -30.60
N LEU A 240 -7.19 -4.62 -30.21
CA LEU A 240 -6.54 -5.65 -31.03
C LEU A 240 -7.33 -5.94 -32.32
N SER A 241 -8.65 -5.81 -32.32
CA SER A 241 -9.46 -5.86 -33.55
C SER A 241 -9.11 -4.77 -34.58
N ARG A 242 -8.51 -3.66 -34.14
CA ARG A 242 -8.15 -2.51 -34.99
C ARG A 242 -6.66 -2.52 -35.37
N GLY A 243 -5.77 -2.84 -34.43
CA GLY A 243 -4.32 -2.88 -34.67
C GLY A 243 -3.81 -4.23 -35.16
N GLU A 244 -4.21 -5.31 -34.50
CA GLU A 244 -3.64 -6.66 -34.65
C GLU A 244 -4.72 -7.74 -34.90
N PRO A 245 -5.57 -7.58 -35.94
CA PRO A 245 -6.78 -8.39 -36.11
C PRO A 245 -6.51 -9.89 -36.28
N ALA A 246 -5.34 -10.26 -36.82
CA ALA A 246 -4.93 -11.66 -36.95
C ALA A 246 -4.56 -12.29 -35.59
N ALA A 247 -3.93 -11.55 -34.68
CA ALA A 247 -3.64 -12.00 -33.33
C ALA A 247 -4.94 -12.10 -32.51
N TRP A 248 -5.84 -11.12 -32.64
CA TRP A 248 -7.15 -11.17 -31.98
C TRP A 248 -7.98 -12.37 -32.43
N ALA A 249 -8.11 -12.60 -33.74
CA ALA A 249 -8.83 -13.76 -34.29
C ALA A 249 -8.23 -15.10 -33.80
N ALA A 250 -6.90 -15.17 -33.65
CA ALA A 250 -6.23 -16.36 -33.12
C ALA A 250 -6.52 -16.63 -31.61
N LEU A 251 -6.93 -15.60 -30.85
CA LEU A 251 -7.33 -15.71 -29.44
C LEU A 251 -8.84 -16.01 -29.30
N THR A 252 -9.70 -15.39 -30.14
CA THR A 252 -11.16 -15.60 -30.11
C THR A 252 -11.59 -16.91 -30.76
N GLU A 253 -10.96 -17.31 -31.87
CA GLU A 253 -11.30 -18.49 -32.67
C GLU A 253 -10.11 -19.45 -32.82
N PRO A 254 -9.63 -20.06 -31.71
CA PRO A 254 -8.48 -20.96 -31.73
C PRO A 254 -8.81 -22.29 -32.45
N VAL A 255 -8.25 -22.47 -33.66
CA VAL A 255 -8.41 -23.70 -34.47
C VAL A 255 -7.25 -24.70 -34.29
N THR A 256 -6.14 -24.29 -33.67
CA THR A 256 -4.98 -25.14 -33.37
C THR A 256 -4.68 -25.21 -31.88
N LEU A 257 -4.02 -26.29 -31.44
CA LEU A 257 -3.57 -26.42 -30.03
C LEU A 257 -2.65 -25.27 -29.59
N ALA A 258 -1.84 -24.72 -30.50
CA ALA A 258 -1.00 -23.55 -30.21
C ALA A 258 -1.84 -22.30 -29.89
N GLN A 259 -2.92 -22.07 -30.65
CA GLN A 259 -3.87 -20.97 -30.39
C GLN A 259 -4.68 -21.18 -29.11
N TRP A 260 -5.08 -22.43 -28.79
CA TRP A 260 -5.72 -22.73 -27.50
C TRP A 260 -4.81 -22.43 -26.31
N ARG A 261 -3.50 -22.72 -26.42
CA ARG A 261 -2.50 -22.34 -25.40
C ARG A 261 -2.31 -20.83 -25.33
N ALA A 262 -2.22 -20.15 -26.47
CA ALA A 262 -2.12 -18.69 -26.55
C ALA A 262 -3.32 -18.01 -25.87
N ARG A 263 -4.55 -18.40 -26.21
CA ARG A 263 -5.77 -17.93 -25.54
C ARG A 263 -5.72 -18.16 -24.03
N ARG A 264 -5.32 -19.36 -23.58
CA ARG A 264 -5.21 -19.68 -22.15
C ARG A 264 -4.19 -18.79 -21.45
N GLN A 265 -3.05 -18.53 -22.07
CA GLN A 265 -2.00 -17.65 -21.53
C GLN A 265 -2.51 -16.20 -21.41
N PHE A 266 -3.06 -15.63 -22.49
CA PHE A 266 -3.61 -14.27 -22.51
C PHE A 266 -4.68 -14.02 -21.43
N TRP A 267 -5.57 -14.98 -21.17
CA TRP A 267 -6.58 -14.85 -20.10
C TRP A 267 -5.98 -14.87 -18.68
N GLU A 268 -4.85 -15.56 -18.47
CA GLU A 268 -4.13 -15.52 -17.19
C GLU A 268 -3.29 -14.24 -17.07
N ASP A 269 -2.74 -13.73 -18.17
CA ASP A 269 -2.02 -12.44 -18.21
C ASP A 269 -2.95 -11.25 -17.93
N VAL A 270 -4.18 -11.25 -18.50
CA VAL A 270 -5.22 -10.24 -18.18
C VAL A 270 -5.63 -10.31 -16.71
N ARG A 271 -5.77 -11.52 -16.13
CA ARG A 271 -6.02 -11.66 -14.69
C ARG A 271 -4.86 -11.10 -13.86
N GLY A 272 -3.63 -11.41 -14.24
CA GLY A 272 -2.42 -10.89 -13.61
C GLY A 272 -2.38 -9.36 -13.61
N ALA A 273 -2.75 -8.74 -14.73
CA ALA A 273 -2.88 -7.29 -14.84
C ALA A 273 -3.98 -6.71 -13.94
N LYS A 274 -5.20 -7.30 -13.93
CA LYS A 274 -6.30 -6.91 -13.03
C LYS A 274 -5.90 -6.98 -11.55
N GLU A 275 -5.22 -8.06 -11.16
CA GLU A 275 -4.73 -8.27 -9.80
C GLU A 275 -3.56 -7.34 -9.46
N MET A 276 -2.73 -6.96 -10.43
CA MET A 276 -1.67 -5.95 -10.30
C MET A 276 -2.26 -4.54 -10.12
N LEU A 277 -3.26 -4.16 -10.92
CA LEU A 277 -3.96 -2.86 -10.88
C LEU A 277 -4.72 -2.60 -9.58
N SER A 278 -5.06 -3.64 -8.83
CA SER A 278 -5.56 -3.51 -7.46
C SER A 278 -4.51 -2.93 -6.49
N ARG A 279 -3.23 -2.83 -6.90
CA ARG A 279 -2.11 -2.22 -6.15
C ARG A 279 -1.39 -1.11 -6.91
N THR A 280 -1.18 -1.24 -8.22
CA THR A 280 -0.52 -0.24 -9.09
C THR A 280 -1.52 0.59 -9.89
N ALA A 281 -1.07 1.67 -10.54
CA ALA A 281 -1.86 2.48 -11.47
C ALA A 281 -1.80 1.98 -12.94
N LEU A 282 -0.85 1.10 -13.25
CA LEU A 282 -0.59 0.55 -14.59
C LEU A 282 -0.18 -0.93 -14.48
N ALA A 283 -0.55 -1.75 -15.47
CA ALA A 283 -0.06 -3.11 -15.64
C ALA A 283 0.13 -3.46 -17.13
N PRO A 284 1.25 -4.10 -17.52
CA PRO A 284 1.43 -4.62 -18.88
C PRO A 284 0.68 -5.94 -19.08
N VAL A 285 0.10 -6.14 -20.27
CA VAL A 285 -0.53 -7.38 -20.72
C VAL A 285 0.20 -7.89 -21.96
N PRO A 286 1.06 -8.93 -21.85
CA PRO A 286 1.61 -9.62 -23.00
C PRO A 286 0.52 -10.20 -23.90
N ILE A 287 0.62 -9.99 -25.21
CA ILE A 287 -0.35 -10.49 -26.19
C ILE A 287 0.32 -11.54 -27.09
N PRO A 288 -0.09 -12.82 -27.03
CA PRO A 288 0.50 -13.87 -27.85
C PRO A 288 0.39 -13.57 -29.36
N GLY A 289 1.54 -13.46 -30.02
CA GLY A 289 1.65 -13.16 -31.46
C GLY A 289 1.89 -11.69 -31.80
N VAL A 290 1.95 -10.81 -30.80
CA VAL A 290 2.32 -9.38 -30.94
C VAL A 290 3.64 -9.15 -30.20
N GLU A 291 4.56 -8.36 -30.76
CA GLU A 291 5.89 -8.13 -30.17
C GLU A 291 5.86 -7.23 -28.92
N HIS A 292 4.80 -6.45 -28.75
CA HIS A 292 4.62 -5.45 -27.70
C HIS A 292 3.48 -5.85 -26.76
N ALA A 293 3.62 -5.57 -25.46
CA ALA A 293 2.53 -5.70 -24.51
C ALA A 293 1.53 -4.53 -24.65
N ALA A 294 0.25 -4.78 -24.43
CA ALA A 294 -0.70 -3.71 -24.15
C ALA A 294 -0.45 -3.15 -22.74
N HIS A 295 -0.83 -1.90 -22.53
CA HIS A 295 -0.69 -1.22 -21.25
C HIS A 295 -2.07 -0.84 -20.72
N LEU A 296 -2.53 -1.53 -19.68
CA LEU A 296 -3.83 -1.30 -19.06
C LEU A 296 -3.64 -0.46 -17.79
N THR A 297 -4.36 0.67 -17.69
CA THR A 297 -4.38 1.53 -16.50
C THR A 297 -5.43 1.10 -15.49
N ARG A 298 -5.30 1.59 -14.24
CA ARG A 298 -6.34 1.43 -13.22
C ARG A 298 -7.64 2.12 -13.65
N ASP A 299 -7.56 3.30 -14.26
CA ASP A 299 -8.74 4.08 -14.64
C ASP A 299 -9.53 3.37 -15.75
N GLU A 300 -8.87 2.75 -16.72
CA GLU A 300 -9.52 1.90 -17.73
C GLU A 300 -10.17 0.66 -17.11
N PHE A 301 -9.48 -0.03 -16.21
CA PHE A 301 -10.06 -1.16 -15.48
C PHE A 301 -11.27 -0.73 -14.62
N GLU A 302 -11.18 0.36 -13.86
CA GLU A 302 -12.28 0.87 -13.05
C GLU A 302 -13.44 1.44 -13.91
N ALA A 303 -13.17 1.95 -15.12
CA ALA A 303 -14.22 2.32 -16.08
C ALA A 303 -14.96 1.09 -16.64
N VAL A 304 -14.22 0.04 -17.00
CA VAL A 304 -14.77 -1.25 -17.49
C VAL A 304 -15.51 -2.01 -16.39
N ALA A 305 -14.98 -2.03 -15.16
CA ALA A 305 -15.59 -2.70 -14.02
C ALA A 305 -16.78 -1.93 -13.42
N GLY A 306 -16.77 -0.60 -13.46
CA GLY A 306 -17.77 0.25 -12.79
C GLY A 306 -19.25 -0.10 -13.05
N PRO A 307 -19.69 -0.41 -14.29
CA PRO A 307 -21.05 -0.90 -14.55
C PRO A 307 -21.37 -2.22 -13.86
N LEU A 308 -20.42 -3.16 -13.83
CA LEU A 308 -20.56 -4.47 -13.18
C LEU A 308 -20.60 -4.32 -11.66
N LEU A 309 -19.67 -3.56 -11.07
CA LEU A 309 -19.64 -3.34 -9.62
C LEU A 309 -20.89 -2.65 -9.10
N ARG A 310 -21.46 -1.69 -9.85
CA ARG A 310 -22.72 -1.02 -9.46
C ARG A 310 -23.92 -1.98 -9.41
N ARG A 311 -23.95 -3.05 -10.22
CA ARG A 311 -24.96 -4.12 -10.08
C ARG A 311 -24.85 -4.80 -8.71
N GLY A 312 -23.62 -5.16 -8.32
CA GLY A 312 -23.35 -5.79 -7.02
C GLY A 312 -23.66 -4.91 -5.82
N VAL A 313 -23.40 -3.60 -5.93
CA VAL A 313 -23.72 -2.60 -4.90
C VAL A 313 -25.24 -2.43 -4.75
N ALA A 314 -25.98 -2.40 -5.87
CA ALA A 314 -27.44 -2.36 -5.84
C ALA A 314 -28.07 -3.64 -5.25
N GLU A 315 -27.54 -4.82 -5.57
CA GLU A 315 -27.95 -6.08 -4.93
C GLU A 315 -27.63 -6.08 -3.43
N ALA A 316 -26.49 -5.53 -3.01
CA ALA A 316 -26.17 -5.39 -1.59
C ALA A 316 -27.19 -4.51 -0.85
N ALA A 317 -27.59 -3.38 -1.43
CA ALA A 317 -28.67 -2.52 -0.89
C ALA A 317 -30.01 -3.27 -0.82
N ALA A 318 -30.35 -4.05 -1.86
CA ALA A 318 -31.58 -4.84 -1.92
C ALA A 318 -31.62 -5.95 -0.84
N VAL A 319 -30.52 -6.68 -0.65
CA VAL A 319 -30.41 -7.75 0.38
C VAL A 319 -30.45 -7.16 1.80
N ILE A 320 -29.83 -5.99 2.02
CA ILE A 320 -29.92 -5.27 3.31
C ILE A 320 -31.36 -4.83 3.59
N GLY A 321 -32.04 -4.25 2.61
CA GLY A 321 -33.46 -3.89 2.72
C GLY A 321 -34.36 -5.10 2.97
N ALA A 322 -34.14 -6.21 2.26
CA ALA A 322 -34.88 -7.47 2.44
C ALA A 322 -34.69 -8.09 3.82
N ALA A 323 -33.55 -7.85 4.49
CA ALA A 323 -33.31 -8.29 5.87
C ALA A 323 -34.11 -7.51 6.92
N GLY A 324 -34.74 -6.39 6.55
CA GLY A 324 -35.40 -5.48 7.49
C GLY A 324 -34.42 -4.77 8.42
N VAL A 325 -33.37 -4.16 7.85
CA VAL A 325 -32.33 -3.38 8.54
C VAL A 325 -31.99 -2.18 7.66
N ALA A 326 -31.86 -0.98 8.23
CA ALA A 326 -31.25 0.14 7.49
C ALA A 326 -29.72 -0.04 7.47
N PRO A 327 -28.99 0.35 6.40
CA PRO A 327 -27.54 0.19 6.34
C PRO A 327 -26.77 0.75 7.56
N THR A 328 -27.27 1.84 8.15
CA THR A 328 -26.73 2.48 9.36
C THR A 328 -27.01 1.73 10.68
N GLU A 329 -27.87 0.70 10.67
CA GLU A 329 -28.17 -0.17 11.82
C GLU A 329 -27.34 -1.47 11.80
N LEU A 330 -26.51 -1.68 10.77
CA LEU A 330 -25.58 -2.80 10.70
C LEU A 330 -24.41 -2.57 11.67
N ALA A 331 -24.04 -3.62 12.41
CA ALA A 331 -22.80 -3.66 13.21
C ALA A 331 -21.52 -3.69 12.34
N GLY A 332 -21.68 -3.76 11.02
CA GLY A 332 -20.61 -3.69 10.03
C GLY A 332 -21.06 -4.18 8.66
N LEU A 333 -20.33 -3.74 7.63
CA LEU A 333 -20.28 -4.35 6.31
C LEU A 333 -18.89 -4.97 6.16
N PHE A 334 -18.83 -6.27 5.86
CA PHE A 334 -17.60 -7.06 5.85
C PHE A 334 -17.32 -7.62 4.46
N LEU A 335 -16.15 -7.32 3.90
CA LEU A 335 -15.76 -7.76 2.56
C LEU A 335 -14.87 -9.00 2.65
N VAL A 336 -15.28 -10.06 1.94
CA VAL A 336 -14.51 -11.31 1.77
C VAL A 336 -14.43 -11.67 0.29
N GLY A 337 -13.66 -12.70 -0.05
CA GLY A 337 -13.38 -13.10 -1.44
C GLY A 337 -12.32 -12.23 -2.12
N GLY A 338 -11.52 -12.85 -3.00
CA GLY A 338 -10.32 -12.22 -3.56
C GLY A 338 -10.57 -10.96 -4.40
N SER A 339 -11.74 -10.84 -5.04
CA SER A 339 -12.11 -9.69 -5.87
C SER A 339 -12.50 -8.46 -5.05
N SER A 340 -12.78 -8.61 -3.75
CA SER A 340 -12.98 -7.50 -2.81
C SER A 340 -11.72 -6.63 -2.60
N ARG A 341 -10.55 -7.05 -3.13
CA ARG A 341 -9.34 -6.21 -3.19
C ARG A 341 -9.43 -5.07 -4.21
N VAL A 342 -10.34 -5.12 -5.19
CA VAL A 342 -10.49 -4.06 -6.20
C VAL A 342 -10.94 -2.77 -5.49
N PRO A 343 -10.11 -1.71 -5.44
CA PRO A 343 -10.37 -0.57 -4.54
C PRO A 343 -11.71 0.13 -4.80
N GLN A 344 -12.18 0.13 -6.05
CA GLN A 344 -13.48 0.68 -6.46
C GLN A 344 -14.68 0.04 -5.72
N VAL A 345 -14.59 -1.25 -5.36
CA VAL A 345 -15.67 -1.99 -4.65
C VAL A 345 -15.99 -1.33 -3.32
N ALA A 346 -14.95 -1.09 -2.51
CA ALA A 346 -15.11 -0.48 -1.20
C ALA A 346 -15.61 0.97 -1.30
N ARG A 347 -15.15 1.74 -2.30
CA ARG A 347 -15.59 3.13 -2.51
C ARG A 347 -17.07 3.20 -2.92
N LEU A 348 -17.51 2.35 -3.86
CA LEU A 348 -18.91 2.31 -4.30
C LEU A 348 -19.86 1.83 -3.20
N LEU A 349 -19.50 0.78 -2.45
CA LEU A 349 -20.29 0.32 -1.31
C LEU A 349 -20.42 1.39 -0.21
N HIS A 350 -19.31 2.08 0.11
CA HIS A 350 -19.34 3.16 1.09
C HIS A 350 -20.21 4.34 0.65
N GLY A 351 -20.15 4.70 -0.64
CA GLY A 351 -20.93 5.80 -1.23
C GLY A 351 -22.43 5.54 -1.28
N GLU A 352 -22.86 4.33 -1.67
CA GLU A 352 -24.29 3.97 -1.74
C GLU A 352 -24.89 3.68 -0.36
N LEU A 353 -24.19 2.93 0.49
CA LEU A 353 -24.74 2.40 1.74
C LEU A 353 -24.45 3.28 2.96
N GLY A 354 -23.58 4.29 2.85
CA GLY A 354 -23.20 5.19 3.94
C GLY A 354 -22.36 4.53 5.06
N ILE A 355 -22.11 3.23 5.00
CA ILE A 355 -21.32 2.45 5.97
C ILE A 355 -19.96 2.10 5.40
N ALA A 356 -18.89 2.36 6.15
CA ALA A 356 -17.53 2.04 5.75
C ALA A 356 -17.30 0.50 5.73
N PRO A 357 -16.95 -0.11 4.58
CA PRO A 357 -16.69 -1.54 4.50
C PRO A 357 -15.40 -1.92 5.23
N THR A 358 -15.43 -3.01 5.99
CA THR A 358 -14.23 -3.62 6.56
C THR A 358 -13.56 -4.50 5.51
N VAL A 359 -12.51 -3.96 4.89
CA VAL A 359 -11.59 -4.65 3.98
C VAL A 359 -10.54 -5.42 4.79
N LEU A 360 -10.01 -6.51 4.24
CA LEU A 360 -8.88 -7.27 4.80
C LEU A 360 -7.76 -7.44 3.76
N GLU A 361 -6.52 -7.60 4.22
CA GLU A 361 -5.37 -7.85 3.32
C GLU A 361 -5.45 -9.20 2.60
N GLN A 362 -6.06 -10.19 3.27
CA GLN A 362 -6.22 -11.58 2.82
C GLN A 362 -7.69 -12.02 2.93
N PRO A 363 -8.61 -11.45 2.12
CA PRO A 363 -10.06 -11.64 2.25
C PRO A 363 -10.54 -13.06 1.89
N GLU A 364 -9.65 -13.93 1.39
CA GLU A 364 -9.91 -15.35 1.12
C GLU A 364 -9.60 -16.32 2.28
N LEU A 365 -8.92 -15.89 3.35
CA LEU A 365 -8.70 -16.73 4.55
C LEU A 365 -9.87 -16.72 5.59
N PRO A 366 -10.59 -15.60 5.83
CA PRO A 366 -11.62 -15.49 6.87
C PRO A 366 -12.69 -16.57 6.87
N VAL A 367 -13.13 -17.01 5.69
CA VAL A 367 -14.21 -17.99 5.53
C VAL A 367 -13.77 -19.36 6.04
N ALA A 368 -12.56 -19.81 5.68
CA ALA A 368 -11.99 -21.07 6.18
C ALA A 368 -11.69 -21.01 7.69
N GLU A 369 -11.19 -19.89 8.21
CA GLU A 369 -10.88 -19.77 9.65
C GLU A 369 -12.15 -19.66 10.50
N GLY A 370 -13.13 -18.87 10.08
CA GLY A 370 -14.42 -18.74 10.77
C GLY A 370 -15.21 -20.06 10.82
N ALA A 371 -15.05 -20.93 9.83
CA ALA A 371 -15.67 -22.27 9.82
C ALA A 371 -15.19 -23.16 10.99
N ILE A 372 -13.94 -23.03 11.42
CA ILE A 372 -13.40 -23.72 12.62
C ILE A 372 -14.18 -23.32 13.88
N ILE A 373 -14.56 -22.06 13.98
CA ILE A 373 -15.21 -21.49 15.16
C ILE A 373 -16.69 -21.93 15.23
N VAL A 374 -17.32 -22.18 14.09
CA VAL A 374 -18.63 -22.86 14.01
C VAL A 374 -18.51 -24.34 14.41
N ALA A 375 -17.37 -24.98 14.14
CA ALA A 375 -17.13 -26.40 14.41
C ALA A 375 -16.89 -26.75 15.88
N ALA A 376 -16.48 -25.78 16.70
CA ALA A 376 -15.92 -26.03 18.02
C ALA A 376 -16.99 -26.24 19.10
N PRO A 377 -17.07 -27.42 19.75
CA PRO A 377 -17.79 -27.55 21.01
C PRO A 377 -17.01 -26.88 22.16
N ALA A 378 -17.71 -26.65 23.27
CA ALA A 378 -17.14 -26.08 24.49
C ALA A 378 -15.92 -26.87 25.00
N PRO A 379 -14.93 -26.19 25.62
CA PRO A 379 -14.16 -26.82 26.69
C PRO A 379 -15.14 -27.15 27.83
N GLY A 380 -15.46 -28.44 28.01
CA GLY A 380 -16.35 -28.88 29.09
C GLY A 380 -15.73 -28.63 30.47
N ASP A 381 -16.57 -28.48 31.51
CA ASP A 381 -16.22 -28.17 32.91
C ASP A 381 -15.40 -29.28 33.62
N ASN A 382 -14.19 -29.54 33.15
CA ASN A 382 -13.15 -30.14 33.95
C ASN A 382 -12.53 -29.04 34.83
N ALA A 383 -13.07 -28.87 36.02
CA ALA A 383 -12.56 -27.95 37.03
C ALA A 383 -11.12 -28.35 37.44
N VAL A 384 -10.13 -27.78 36.76
CA VAL A 384 -8.72 -27.88 37.16
C VAL A 384 -8.52 -27.12 38.47
N THR A 385 -8.60 -27.85 39.59
CA THR A 385 -8.18 -27.36 40.90
C THR A 385 -6.77 -26.76 40.81
N PRO A 386 -6.52 -25.54 41.33
CA PRO A 386 -5.21 -24.92 41.23
C PRO A 386 -4.12 -25.82 41.81
N ALA A 387 -3.16 -26.20 40.97
CA ALA A 387 -1.99 -26.95 41.42
C ALA A 387 -1.02 -26.01 42.16
N GLU A 388 -0.50 -26.47 43.30
CA GLU A 388 0.52 -25.72 44.05
C GLU A 388 1.82 -25.57 43.23
N PRO A 389 2.61 -24.50 43.46
CA PRO A 389 3.87 -24.27 42.75
C PRO A 389 4.93 -25.32 43.13
N MET A 390 5.07 -26.34 42.28
CA MET A 390 6.04 -27.42 42.49
C MET A 390 7.49 -26.94 42.35
N ARG A 391 8.34 -27.31 43.32
CA ARG A 391 9.76 -26.92 43.38
C ARG A 391 10.61 -27.60 42.28
N PRO A 392 11.78 -27.04 41.91
CA PRO A 392 12.69 -27.66 40.94
C PRO A 392 13.20 -29.03 41.42
N ALA A 393 13.24 -30.01 40.51
CA ALA A 393 13.86 -31.30 40.76
C ALA A 393 15.39 -31.21 40.60
N ALA A 394 16.14 -31.86 41.50
CA ALA A 394 17.60 -31.89 41.50
C ALA A 394 18.16 -33.13 40.77
N VAL A 395 19.39 -33.00 40.26
CA VAL A 395 20.12 -34.05 39.52
C VAL A 395 20.51 -35.21 40.46
N PRO A 396 20.38 -36.49 40.04
CA PRO A 396 20.80 -37.64 40.85
C PRO A 396 22.34 -37.83 40.88
N PRO A 397 22.94 -38.16 42.04
CA PRO A 397 24.35 -38.54 42.14
C PRO A 397 24.60 -40.02 41.77
N PRO A 398 25.85 -40.42 41.48
CA PRO A 398 26.19 -41.81 41.12
C PRO A 398 26.25 -42.76 42.33
N THR A 399 26.06 -44.05 42.05
CA THR A 399 26.13 -45.17 43.01
C THR A 399 27.57 -45.57 43.32
N ASP A 400 27.91 -45.85 44.59
CA ASP A 400 29.01 -46.76 44.94
C ASP A 400 28.81 -47.44 46.32
N THR A 401 29.83 -48.14 46.84
CA THR A 401 29.65 -49.47 47.46
C THR A 401 30.23 -49.63 48.88
N MET A 402 29.46 -50.27 49.78
CA MET A 402 29.85 -50.98 51.02
C MET A 402 30.31 -50.23 52.30
N ALA A 403 30.14 -50.95 53.43
CA ALA A 403 30.81 -50.86 54.76
C ALA A 403 30.13 -50.13 55.96
N HIS A 404 30.59 -50.52 57.16
CA HIS A 404 30.04 -50.32 58.53
C HIS A 404 31.05 -49.52 59.43
N PRO A 405 30.88 -49.35 60.78
CA PRO A 405 29.77 -48.78 61.58
C PRO A 405 30.19 -47.87 62.80
N VAL A 406 29.25 -47.07 63.38
CA VAL A 406 29.11 -46.77 64.86
C VAL A 406 30.28 -45.96 65.55
N PRO A 407 30.19 -45.33 66.76
CA PRO A 407 29.12 -45.17 67.78
C PRO A 407 28.73 -43.72 68.24
N ASP A 408 27.61 -43.66 68.98
CA ASP A 408 27.24 -42.90 70.22
C ASP A 408 27.80 -41.50 70.60
N GLY A 409 26.90 -40.66 71.17
CA GLY A 409 27.26 -39.43 71.90
C GLY A 409 26.07 -38.56 72.40
N ALA A 410 25.55 -38.84 73.61
CA ALA A 410 24.57 -38.03 74.37
C ALA A 410 25.23 -37.49 75.68
N PRO A 411 24.57 -36.79 76.67
CA PRO A 411 23.15 -36.44 76.85
C PRO A 411 22.85 -35.02 77.48
N ALA A 412 21.58 -34.81 77.90
CA ALA A 412 21.07 -33.82 78.91
C ALA A 412 21.08 -32.32 78.51
N SER A 413 20.32 -31.36 79.11
CA SER A 413 19.32 -31.28 80.21
C SER A 413 18.51 -29.94 80.10
N VAL A 414 17.41 -29.57 80.81
CA VAL A 414 16.30 -30.21 81.58
C VAL A 414 15.24 -29.11 81.94
N ASP A 415 13.94 -29.43 81.93
CA ASP A 415 12.74 -28.75 82.56
C ASP A 415 12.44 -27.22 82.37
N ARG A 416 11.22 -26.83 81.95
CA ARG A 416 10.05 -26.24 82.71
C ARG A 416 10.20 -24.75 83.13
N ASP A 417 9.15 -23.91 83.27
CA ASP A 417 7.82 -24.13 83.89
C ASP A 417 6.72 -23.17 83.35
N ALA A 418 5.51 -23.18 83.95
CA ALA A 418 4.38 -22.30 83.56
C ALA A 418 3.46 -21.83 84.74
N ALA A 419 2.63 -20.81 84.44
CA ALA A 419 1.38 -20.36 85.11
C ALA A 419 1.38 -19.19 86.17
N ALA A 420 0.66 -18.10 85.79
CA ALA A 420 -0.26 -17.23 86.59
C ALA A 420 0.26 -16.47 87.85
N VAL A 421 -0.43 -15.48 88.48
CA VAL A 421 -1.82 -14.94 88.42
C VAL A 421 -1.83 -13.41 88.79
N SER A 422 -2.98 -12.71 88.60
CA SER A 422 -3.48 -11.47 89.31
C SER A 422 -3.45 -10.13 88.53
N ALA A 423 -4.29 -9.11 88.78
CA ALA A 423 -5.67 -9.00 89.34
C ALA A 423 -6.23 -7.54 89.19
N GLY A 424 -7.57 -7.35 89.26
CA GLY A 424 -8.27 -6.04 89.40
C GLY A 424 -8.42 -5.17 88.13
N ASP A 425 -9.35 -4.21 88.03
CA ASP A 425 -10.55 -3.94 88.86
C ASP A 425 -11.59 -3.03 88.14
N ARG A 426 -12.76 -2.76 88.76
CA ARG A 426 -13.80 -1.78 88.32
C ARG A 426 -14.34 -1.00 89.53
N PRO A 427 -14.84 0.26 89.37
CA PRO A 427 -16.29 0.49 89.58
C PRO A 427 -16.93 1.73 88.86
N ASP A 428 -18.19 2.01 89.24
CA ASP A 428 -18.96 3.29 89.21
C ASP A 428 -19.74 3.76 87.95
N ALA A 429 -20.71 4.66 88.19
CA ALA A 429 -21.95 4.85 87.40
C ALA A 429 -22.60 6.28 87.53
N GLU A 430 -23.84 6.44 87.03
CA GLU A 430 -24.75 7.62 87.15
C GLU A 430 -24.39 8.90 86.33
N SER A 431 -25.32 9.80 85.90
CA SER A 431 -26.79 9.76 85.68
C SER A 431 -27.27 10.88 84.69
N ALA A 432 -28.58 10.96 84.41
CA ALA A 432 -29.28 11.68 83.32
C ALA A 432 -29.41 13.23 83.41
N GLY A 433 -29.92 13.91 82.35
CA GLY A 433 -30.41 15.31 82.47
C GLY A 433 -30.76 16.15 81.22
N THR A 434 -32.00 16.01 80.72
CA THR A 434 -32.81 16.80 79.73
C THR A 434 -32.55 18.32 79.45
N ALA A 435 -32.86 18.75 78.20
CA ALA A 435 -33.39 20.06 77.73
C ALA A 435 -32.49 21.32 77.49
N GLY A 436 -32.83 22.10 76.43
CA GLY A 436 -32.86 23.59 76.49
C GLY A 436 -31.91 24.43 75.59
N ARG A 437 -32.50 25.18 74.64
CA ARG A 437 -31.94 26.33 73.86
C ARG A 437 -31.40 27.48 74.76
N PRO A 438 -30.44 28.37 74.32
CA PRO A 438 -30.61 29.31 73.18
C PRO A 438 -29.33 29.65 72.31
N VAL A 439 -29.47 29.98 71.01
CA VAL A 439 -29.35 31.33 70.34
C VAL A 439 -27.99 32.05 70.60
N ALA A 440 -27.15 32.41 69.62
CA ALA A 440 -27.36 33.29 68.43
C ALA A 440 -26.25 33.07 67.34
N ALA A 441 -26.25 33.61 66.09
CA ALA A 441 -27.23 34.33 65.24
C ALA A 441 -26.75 34.43 63.76
N ALA A 442 -27.71 34.60 62.81
CA ALA A 442 -27.64 35.16 61.43
C ALA A 442 -26.62 34.57 60.40
N GLY A 443 -26.96 34.36 59.11
CA GLY A 443 -28.24 34.43 58.36
C GLY A 443 -28.09 33.63 57.04
N ASP A 444 -29.12 32.92 56.55
CA ASP A 444 -30.20 33.38 55.63
C ASP A 444 -29.77 33.50 54.14
N ALA A 445 -30.48 32.98 53.13
CA ALA A 445 -31.58 31.99 53.09
C ALA A 445 -31.82 31.40 51.66
N VAL A 446 -32.27 30.11 51.60
CA VAL A 446 -33.41 29.50 50.84
C VAL A 446 -33.94 30.20 49.55
N GLY A 447 -34.36 29.53 48.46
CA GLY A 447 -34.62 28.10 48.21
C GLY A 447 -35.25 27.75 46.83
N ARG A 448 -36.25 26.85 46.77
CA ARG A 448 -36.57 26.02 45.58
C ARG A 448 -38.06 26.04 45.14
N SER A 449 -38.32 26.45 43.88
CA SER A 449 -39.43 26.07 42.94
C SER A 449 -40.95 26.29 43.24
N VAL A 450 -41.63 27.07 42.35
CA VAL A 450 -42.99 26.85 41.74
C VAL A 450 -44.26 27.09 42.64
N PRO A 451 -45.47 27.57 42.18
CA PRO A 451 -45.92 28.32 40.97
C PRO A 451 -46.90 29.53 41.19
N ALA A 452 -47.33 30.17 40.07
CA ALA A 452 -48.71 30.61 39.71
C ALA A 452 -49.24 32.08 39.82
N ALA A 453 -49.89 32.48 38.70
CA ALA A 453 -51.04 33.40 38.51
C ALA A 453 -50.92 34.95 38.59
N GLY A 454 -51.32 35.64 37.51
CA GLY A 454 -51.63 37.09 37.47
C GLY A 454 -51.67 37.70 36.06
N GLY A 455 -52.80 38.29 35.65
CA GLY A 455 -52.98 39.13 34.43
C GLY A 455 -53.93 40.31 34.74
N PRO A 456 -54.56 41.01 33.76
CA PRO A 456 -54.62 40.76 32.30
C PRO A 456 -54.57 42.05 31.42
N VAL A 457 -55.17 42.00 30.21
CA VAL A 457 -55.64 43.09 29.29
C VAL A 457 -54.74 43.43 28.07
N GLY A 458 -55.31 43.25 26.87
CA GLY A 458 -54.82 43.75 25.57
C GLY A 458 -55.34 42.91 24.39
N ARG A 459 -56.19 43.46 23.49
CA ARG A 459 -56.80 42.70 22.37
C ARG A 459 -57.31 43.57 21.19
N LEU A 460 -56.87 43.25 19.97
CA LEU A 460 -57.51 43.52 18.66
C LEU A 460 -57.22 42.28 17.76
N VAL A 461 -58.15 41.63 17.03
CA VAL A 461 -58.97 42.06 15.85
C VAL A 461 -58.08 42.19 14.59
N ALA A 462 -58.32 41.56 13.42
CA ALA A 462 -59.35 40.67 12.82
C ALA A 462 -58.63 39.71 11.80
N ALA A 463 -59.10 38.62 11.17
CA ALA A 463 -60.40 37.99 10.81
C ALA A 463 -60.67 37.93 9.27
N ALA A 464 -60.52 36.72 8.70
CA ALA A 464 -61.21 36.13 7.53
C ALA A 464 -60.89 36.52 6.05
N ALA A 465 -61.19 35.53 5.16
CA ALA A 465 -61.69 35.61 3.76
C ALA A 465 -60.75 35.32 2.55
N GLU A 466 -60.96 34.14 1.94
CA GLU A 466 -61.13 33.95 0.48
C GLU A 466 -62.57 34.41 0.05
N PRO A 467 -63.00 34.56 -1.24
CA PRO A 467 -62.50 33.86 -2.45
C PRO A 467 -62.56 34.59 -3.84
N ALA A 468 -62.16 33.85 -4.88
CA ALA A 468 -62.70 33.79 -6.26
C ALA A 468 -62.50 34.93 -7.31
N GLY A 469 -61.83 34.59 -8.43
CA GLY A 469 -62.56 34.41 -9.71
C GLY A 469 -62.10 35.15 -10.99
N ARG A 470 -61.88 34.37 -12.07
CA ARG A 470 -61.87 34.73 -13.53
C ARG A 470 -60.72 35.60 -14.06
N GLU A 471 -60.31 35.56 -15.34
CA GLU A 471 -60.37 34.64 -16.52
C GLU A 471 -59.35 35.23 -17.55
N GLY A 472 -58.75 34.56 -18.55
CA GLY A 472 -58.81 33.18 -19.04
C GLY A 472 -57.97 33.03 -20.35
N ALA A 473 -58.08 31.90 -21.06
CA ALA A 473 -57.36 31.49 -22.29
C ALA A 473 -55.84 31.15 -22.17
N GLY A 474 -55.29 30.16 -22.89
CA GLY A 474 -55.93 29.14 -23.73
C GLY A 474 -54.92 28.28 -24.54
N LEU A 475 -55.34 27.07 -24.98
CA LEU A 475 -54.57 26.05 -25.74
C LEU A 475 -53.48 25.32 -24.91
N ASP A 476 -53.31 23.98 -24.95
CA ASP A 476 -54.22 22.93 -25.44
C ASP A 476 -53.99 21.57 -24.70
N ARG A 477 -54.85 20.56 -24.92
CA ARG A 477 -54.90 19.24 -24.23
C ARG A 477 -54.44 18.06 -25.15
N PRO A 478 -54.45 16.75 -24.75
CA PRO A 478 -54.74 16.07 -23.46
C PRO A 478 -53.56 15.18 -22.94
N THR A 479 -53.29 14.93 -21.64
CA THR A 479 -54.02 14.19 -20.58
C THR A 479 -54.53 12.77 -20.90
N ALA A 480 -53.88 11.74 -20.34
CA ALA A 480 -54.55 10.55 -19.76
C ALA A 480 -53.63 9.77 -18.80
N ALA A 481 -54.11 9.45 -17.60
CA ALA A 481 -53.51 8.47 -16.69
C ALA A 481 -54.59 7.88 -15.77
N ALA A 482 -54.73 6.54 -15.75
CA ALA A 482 -55.49 5.77 -14.77
C ALA A 482 -55.16 4.27 -14.90
N ALA A 483 -55.11 3.56 -13.77
CA ALA A 483 -55.04 2.10 -13.67
C ALA A 483 -56.38 1.59 -13.07
N PRO A 484 -56.56 0.33 -12.63
CA PRO A 484 -55.78 -0.90 -12.84
C PRO A 484 -56.65 -2.10 -13.33
N LEU A 485 -56.07 -3.30 -13.53
CA LEU A 485 -56.56 -4.59 -12.95
C LEU A 485 -55.74 -5.83 -13.41
N LEU A 486 -55.96 -6.93 -12.68
CA LEU A 486 -55.31 -8.26 -12.77
C LEU A 486 -55.56 -9.01 -14.10
N ALA A 487 -54.56 -9.75 -14.60
CA ALA A 487 -54.65 -11.21 -14.84
C ALA A 487 -53.34 -11.84 -15.40
N THR A 488 -53.20 -13.15 -15.15
CA THR A 488 -52.12 -14.08 -15.52
C THR A 488 -52.01 -14.36 -17.04
N GLU A 489 -50.80 -14.51 -17.59
CA GLU A 489 -50.28 -15.77 -18.20
C GLU A 489 -48.87 -15.59 -18.81
N ALA A 490 -48.21 -16.71 -19.15
CA ALA A 490 -46.80 -16.76 -19.60
C ALA A 490 -46.68 -17.25 -21.06
N ILE A 491 -45.72 -16.70 -21.80
CA ILE A 491 -45.38 -17.11 -23.18
C ILE A 491 -43.86 -17.17 -23.32
N GLY A 492 -43.33 -18.23 -23.94
CA GLY A 492 -41.90 -18.46 -24.18
C GLY A 492 -41.37 -17.90 -25.51
N PRO A 493 -40.09 -18.13 -25.83
CA PRO A 493 -39.47 -17.67 -27.08
C PRO A 493 -40.04 -18.39 -28.32
N PRO A 494 -40.01 -17.74 -29.51
CA PRO A 494 -40.65 -18.25 -30.72
C PRO A 494 -39.82 -19.32 -31.43
N ALA A 495 -40.52 -20.27 -32.06
CA ALA A 495 -39.96 -21.18 -33.07
C ALA A 495 -40.38 -20.74 -34.47
N VAL A 496 -39.49 -20.90 -35.46
CA VAL A 496 -39.80 -20.83 -36.89
C VAL A 496 -39.34 -22.14 -37.53
N ALA A 497 -40.21 -22.78 -38.31
CA ALA A 497 -39.94 -24.06 -38.95
C ALA A 497 -40.22 -24.00 -40.45
N VAL A 498 -39.37 -24.65 -41.25
CA VAL A 498 -39.60 -25.03 -42.65
C VAL A 498 -39.05 -26.46 -42.82
N THR A 499 -39.60 -27.21 -43.77
CA THR A 499 -39.65 -28.68 -43.78
C THR A 499 -38.69 -29.37 -44.77
N GLU A 500 -38.78 -30.71 -44.76
CA GLU A 500 -38.25 -31.75 -45.67
C GLU A 500 -38.39 -31.40 -47.19
N THR A 501 -37.72 -32.07 -48.17
CA THR A 501 -37.47 -33.52 -48.35
C THR A 501 -36.24 -33.91 -49.21
N ASP A 502 -35.90 -35.21 -49.15
CA ASP A 502 -35.33 -36.12 -50.18
C ASP A 502 -34.09 -35.78 -51.04
N VAL A 503 -33.03 -36.60 -50.89
CA VAL A 503 -32.51 -37.52 -51.93
C VAL A 503 -31.99 -38.80 -51.23
N ALA A 504 -32.13 -39.98 -51.85
CA ALA A 504 -31.66 -41.26 -51.29
C ALA A 504 -30.77 -42.09 -52.25
N ALA A 505 -29.98 -42.98 -51.62
CA ALA A 505 -29.31 -44.18 -52.17
C ALA A 505 -28.15 -44.02 -53.18
N GLY A 506 -27.00 -44.65 -52.85
CA GLY A 506 -25.84 -44.85 -53.73
C GLY A 506 -24.68 -45.52 -52.98
N GLU A 507 -24.60 -46.86 -53.02
CA GLU A 507 -23.65 -47.69 -52.24
C GLU A 507 -22.79 -48.60 -53.18
N PRO A 508 -21.83 -49.45 -52.72
CA PRO A 508 -20.42 -49.13 -52.95
C PRO A 508 -19.56 -50.25 -53.58
N ALA A 509 -18.27 -49.97 -53.80
CA ALA A 509 -17.20 -50.94 -54.08
C ALA A 509 -15.81 -50.31 -53.78
N ALA A 510 -14.77 -51.00 -53.26
CA ALA A 510 -14.69 -52.32 -52.62
C ALA A 510 -13.40 -52.44 -51.75
N PHE A 511 -13.34 -53.50 -50.92
CA PHE A 511 -12.22 -54.00 -50.11
C PHE A 511 -10.99 -54.47 -50.95
N PRO A 512 -9.78 -54.84 -50.40
CA PRO A 512 -9.53 -55.51 -49.10
C PRO A 512 -8.20 -55.09 -48.37
N ASP A 513 -7.64 -55.75 -47.34
CA ASP A 513 -7.95 -56.99 -46.58
C ASP A 513 -7.41 -56.96 -45.12
N LEU A 514 -7.75 -57.96 -44.29
CA LEU A 514 -7.24 -58.21 -42.92
C LEU A 514 -6.48 -59.56 -42.83
N PRO A 515 -5.57 -59.77 -41.84
CA PRO A 515 -5.96 -60.47 -40.59
C PRO A 515 -5.21 -59.99 -39.32
N GLN A 516 -5.88 -59.71 -38.20
CA GLN A 516 -6.23 -60.68 -37.13
C GLN A 516 -5.11 -61.63 -36.64
N ARG A 517 -4.68 -61.46 -35.38
CA ARG A 517 -4.90 -62.46 -34.29
C ARG A 517 -4.58 -61.89 -32.90
N ALA A 518 -4.99 -62.60 -31.85
CA ALA A 518 -4.97 -62.12 -30.46
C ALA A 518 -4.37 -63.15 -29.47
N SER A 519 -4.00 -62.63 -28.30
CA SER A 519 -3.93 -63.30 -26.98
C SER A 519 -3.04 -64.55 -26.78
N ALA A 520 -2.04 -64.44 -25.89
CA ALA A 520 -2.04 -65.18 -24.59
C ALA A 520 -0.80 -64.85 -23.70
N SER A 521 -1.04 -64.68 -22.39
CA SER A 521 -0.37 -65.30 -21.22
C SER A 521 1.16 -65.59 -21.20
N SER A 522 1.92 -65.51 -20.08
CA SER A 522 1.72 -65.07 -18.67
C SER A 522 3.01 -65.36 -17.83
N VAL A 523 2.98 -65.18 -16.48
CA VAL A 523 3.86 -65.80 -15.43
C VAL A 523 5.13 -65.04 -14.95
N THR A 524 4.96 -64.40 -13.76
CA THR A 524 5.85 -64.24 -12.57
C THR A 524 7.34 -63.85 -12.64
N GLY A 525 7.75 -62.93 -11.75
CA GLY A 525 9.13 -62.75 -11.26
C GLY A 525 9.20 -61.72 -10.11
N ALA A 526 10.07 -61.93 -9.10
CA ALA A 526 10.21 -61.09 -7.89
C ALA A 526 11.69 -60.59 -7.71
N PRO A 527 12.01 -59.67 -6.76
CA PRO A 527 13.14 -58.72 -6.88
C PRO A 527 14.46 -59.20 -6.22
N PRO A 528 15.59 -58.44 -6.27
CA PRO A 528 15.85 -57.38 -5.26
C PRO A 528 16.73 -56.14 -5.64
N ALA A 529 16.42 -54.99 -5.01
CA ALA A 529 17.24 -53.92 -4.39
C ALA A 529 18.62 -53.37 -4.92
N ALA A 530 18.79 -52.04 -4.67
CA ALA A 530 20.03 -51.28 -4.29
C ALA A 530 21.08 -50.89 -5.37
N PRO A 531 22.02 -49.93 -5.11
CA PRO A 531 21.89 -48.62 -4.41
C PRO A 531 22.65 -47.43 -5.11
N SER A 532 22.65 -46.24 -4.49
CA SER A 532 23.41 -45.03 -4.89
C SER A 532 24.89 -45.00 -4.46
N PRO A 533 25.74 -44.11 -5.05
CA PRO A 533 26.93 -43.56 -4.40
C PRO A 533 27.03 -42.00 -4.44
N ALA A 534 28.08 -41.42 -3.85
CA ALA A 534 28.33 -39.97 -3.70
C ALA A 534 29.76 -39.52 -4.12
N ALA A 535 30.05 -38.20 -4.04
CA ALA A 535 31.33 -37.51 -4.34
C ALA A 535 32.41 -37.70 -3.21
N PRO A 536 33.62 -37.05 -3.15
CA PRO A 536 34.29 -35.97 -3.95
C PRO A 536 35.74 -36.42 -4.41
N PRO A 537 36.91 -35.68 -4.39
CA PRO A 537 37.26 -34.24 -4.22
C PRO A 537 38.43 -33.61 -5.07
N SER A 538 38.49 -32.26 -5.07
CA SER A 538 39.65 -31.32 -4.97
C SER A 538 40.93 -31.30 -5.87
N ALA A 539 41.19 -30.08 -6.39
CA ALA A 539 42.48 -29.31 -6.45
C ALA A 539 43.65 -29.62 -7.44
N GLY A 540 44.28 -28.56 -8.00
CA GLY A 540 45.60 -28.59 -8.67
C GLY A 540 45.82 -27.54 -9.81
N PRO A 541 46.92 -26.75 -9.86
CA PRO A 541 47.13 -25.67 -10.86
C PRO A 541 48.35 -25.83 -11.79
N SER A 542 48.42 -25.08 -12.92
CA SER A 542 49.68 -24.54 -13.50
C SER A 542 49.53 -23.53 -14.67
N GLN A 543 50.18 -22.36 -14.50
CA GLN A 543 51.00 -21.52 -15.40
C GLN A 543 50.83 -21.47 -16.95
N ALA A 544 51.02 -20.24 -17.47
CA ALA A 544 51.36 -19.88 -18.87
C ALA A 544 52.92 -19.91 -19.06
N PRO A 545 53.61 -19.37 -20.11
CA PRO A 545 53.18 -18.45 -21.19
C PRO A 545 53.68 -18.78 -22.62
N GLY A 546 53.36 -17.93 -23.61
CA GLY A 546 53.97 -17.92 -24.94
C GLY A 546 53.63 -16.66 -25.75
N GLN A 547 54.63 -16.01 -26.36
CA GLN A 547 54.50 -14.81 -27.21
C GLN A 547 54.77 -15.15 -28.68
N GLN A 548 54.17 -14.42 -29.63
CA GLN A 548 54.84 -13.61 -30.69
C GLN A 548 53.93 -13.27 -31.88
N ALA A 549 54.23 -12.15 -32.54
CA ALA A 549 53.76 -11.75 -33.87
C ALA A 549 54.98 -11.45 -34.77
N PRO A 550 54.83 -11.35 -36.11
CA PRO A 550 54.86 -10.02 -36.73
C PRO A 550 54.02 -9.85 -38.02
N GLY A 551 53.98 -8.61 -38.56
CA GLY A 551 53.49 -8.29 -39.92
C GLY A 551 54.54 -8.60 -41.02
N HIS A 552 54.45 -8.15 -42.28
CA HIS A 552 53.57 -7.20 -43.00
C HIS A 552 53.59 -7.54 -44.51
N GLN A 553 52.65 -7.02 -45.34
CA GLN A 553 52.93 -6.31 -46.61
C GLN A 553 51.67 -5.83 -47.37
N ALA A 554 51.85 -4.84 -48.25
CA ALA A 554 50.95 -4.32 -49.30
C ALA A 554 51.81 -3.84 -50.49
N PRO A 555 51.30 -3.54 -51.72
CA PRO A 555 50.80 -2.16 -51.99
C PRO A 555 49.81 -1.92 -53.20
N GLY A 556 49.19 -0.74 -53.21
CA GLY A 556 48.84 0.05 -54.43
C GLY A 556 47.39 -0.03 -54.99
N GLN A 557 46.90 0.94 -55.79
CA GLN A 557 47.39 2.29 -56.14
C GLN A 557 46.27 3.17 -56.81
N HIS A 558 46.32 4.50 -56.63
CA HIS A 558 45.76 5.63 -57.44
C HIS A 558 44.38 5.51 -58.15
N THR A 559 43.28 6.19 -57.75
CA THR A 559 42.93 7.65 -57.69
C THR A 559 42.46 8.34 -58.99
N ALA A 560 41.17 8.71 -59.06
CA ALA A 560 40.61 9.85 -59.83
C ALA A 560 39.23 10.28 -59.28
N GLY A 561 38.87 11.56 -59.39
CA GLY A 561 37.55 12.15 -59.08
C GLY A 561 37.18 13.21 -60.15
N PRO A 562 36.38 14.27 -59.88
CA PRO A 562 35.78 14.70 -58.60
C PRO A 562 34.31 15.26 -58.71
N GLN A 563 33.87 15.98 -57.66
CA GLN A 563 32.71 16.91 -57.55
C GLN A 563 31.33 16.34 -57.17
N GLY A 564 30.54 17.18 -56.47
CA GLY A 564 29.15 16.94 -56.05
C GLY A 564 29.01 16.77 -54.54
N GLY A 565 28.62 17.83 -53.83
CA GLY A 565 28.25 17.75 -52.42
C GLY A 565 26.73 17.61 -52.26
N ALA A 566 26.30 16.81 -51.28
CA ALA A 566 24.93 16.73 -50.81
C ALA A 566 24.93 16.47 -49.30
N GLU A 567 24.23 17.29 -48.53
CA GLU A 567 24.03 17.07 -47.10
C GLU A 567 22.91 16.05 -46.88
N PRO A 568 22.99 15.15 -45.89
CA PRO A 568 21.82 14.42 -45.43
C PRO A 568 20.90 15.40 -44.69
N HIS A 569 19.73 15.68 -45.26
CA HIS A 569 18.69 16.43 -44.56
C HIS A 569 18.29 15.72 -43.26
N TYR A 570 18.69 16.27 -42.11
CA TYR A 570 18.01 15.99 -40.85
C TYR A 570 16.66 16.70 -40.85
N ALA A 571 15.65 16.07 -40.26
CA ALA A 571 14.34 16.67 -40.09
C ALA A 571 14.41 17.86 -39.13
N GLU A 572 13.60 18.90 -39.37
CA GLU A 572 13.41 19.99 -38.42
C GLU A 572 12.74 19.46 -37.13
N PRO A 573 13.02 20.04 -35.95
CA PRO A 573 12.38 19.61 -34.71
C PRO A 573 10.87 19.84 -34.77
N VAL A 574 10.10 18.76 -34.65
CA VAL A 574 8.65 18.85 -34.45
C VAL A 574 8.40 19.21 -32.98
N ASP A 575 7.75 20.34 -32.74
CA ASP A 575 7.28 20.72 -31.41
C ASP A 575 6.19 19.75 -30.92
N PRO A 576 6.38 19.03 -29.80
CA PRO A 576 5.39 18.10 -29.28
C PRO A 576 4.19 18.80 -28.59
N TRP A 577 4.18 20.13 -28.45
CA TRP A 577 3.14 20.85 -27.70
C TRP A 577 2.08 21.56 -28.58
N ALA A 578 2.29 21.64 -29.89
CA ALA A 578 1.45 22.45 -30.77
C ALA A 578 0.16 21.74 -31.26
N THR A 579 -0.98 21.96 -30.60
CA THR A 579 -2.31 21.64 -31.17
C THR A 579 -3.31 22.80 -31.10
N GLY A 580 -3.41 23.53 -32.21
CA GLY A 580 -4.66 24.17 -32.65
C GLY A 580 -4.95 25.63 -32.28
N GLU A 581 -4.44 26.57 -33.09
CA GLU A 581 -5.29 27.59 -33.75
C GLU A 581 -4.60 28.15 -35.02
N ALA A 582 -5.30 28.91 -35.88
CA ALA A 582 -4.82 29.20 -37.23
C ALA A 582 -5.23 30.57 -37.82
N ALA A 583 -4.34 31.09 -38.68
CA ALA A 583 -4.55 31.95 -39.88
C ALA A 583 -3.98 33.39 -39.88
N ALA A 584 -3.27 33.71 -40.98
CA ALA A 584 -2.87 35.03 -41.54
C ALA A 584 -1.84 35.85 -40.71
N PHE A 585 -0.85 36.59 -41.26
CA PHE A 585 -0.39 36.96 -42.63
C PHE A 585 1.18 36.91 -42.64
N GLY A 586 1.97 37.12 -43.70
CA GLY A 586 1.76 37.44 -45.13
C GLY A 586 3.12 37.75 -45.84
N ASN A 587 3.19 37.73 -47.18
CA ASN A 587 4.46 37.80 -47.94
C ASN A 587 5.04 39.21 -48.18
N VAL A 588 6.33 39.43 -47.80
CA VAL A 588 7.29 40.44 -48.33
C VAL A 588 8.73 39.89 -48.13
N GLY A 589 9.75 40.06 -49.00
CA GLY A 589 9.76 40.69 -50.33
C GLY A 589 11.08 40.55 -51.13
N GLY A 590 12.27 40.85 -50.58
CA GLY A 590 13.55 40.74 -51.34
C GLY A 590 14.80 41.42 -50.76
N GLY A 591 15.97 41.15 -51.38
CA GLY A 591 17.26 41.87 -51.20
C GLY A 591 17.49 42.96 -52.27
N PRO A 592 18.73 43.32 -52.72
CA PRO A 592 20.02 42.60 -52.54
C PRO A 592 21.33 43.45 -52.36
N MET A 593 22.47 42.74 -52.16
CA MET A 593 23.87 43.04 -52.61
C MET A 593 24.61 44.36 -52.27
N LEU A 594 25.86 44.24 -51.76
CA LEU A 594 27.12 44.50 -52.54
C LEU A 594 28.44 44.20 -51.76
N HIS A 595 29.52 43.89 -52.49
CA HIS A 595 30.92 43.59 -52.07
C HIS A 595 31.85 44.83 -52.35
N PRO A 596 33.20 44.92 -52.10
CA PRO A 596 34.27 43.86 -52.05
C PRO A 596 35.46 44.02 -51.02
N VAL A 597 36.15 42.97 -50.48
CA VAL A 597 37.30 42.09 -50.93
C VAL A 597 38.70 42.41 -50.30
N SER A 598 39.52 41.35 -50.10
CA SER A 598 40.95 41.26 -49.65
C SER A 598 41.23 41.34 -48.13
N GLY A 599 42.14 40.56 -47.51
CA GLY A 599 43.00 39.44 -47.99
C GLY A 599 43.91 38.84 -46.86
N ALA A 600 44.49 37.64 -47.04
CA ALA A 600 45.32 36.90 -46.04
C ALA A 600 46.80 36.71 -46.49
N PRO A 601 47.78 36.34 -45.62
CA PRO A 601 48.09 34.95 -45.20
C PRO A 601 48.64 34.82 -43.73
N GLY A 602 49.13 33.69 -43.17
CA GLY A 602 49.10 32.26 -43.56
C GLY A 602 50.31 31.39 -43.10
N SER A 603 50.04 30.21 -42.48
CA SER A 603 50.91 29.01 -42.24
C SER A 603 52.21 29.06 -41.41
N ALA A 604 52.39 28.10 -40.47
CA ALA A 604 53.59 27.23 -40.27
C ALA A 604 53.47 26.27 -39.05
N SER A 605 54.09 25.08 -39.13
CA SER A 605 54.36 24.13 -38.01
C SER A 605 55.77 23.53 -38.16
N PRO A 606 56.40 22.97 -37.09
CA PRO A 606 56.91 21.59 -37.22
C PRO A 606 57.06 20.74 -35.92
N VAL A 607 56.60 19.47 -36.00
CA VAL A 607 57.34 18.20 -35.73
C VAL A 607 57.82 17.79 -34.30
N SER A 608 57.39 16.57 -33.88
CA SER A 608 58.00 15.57 -32.95
C SER A 608 57.99 15.76 -31.41
N ALA A 609 58.06 14.71 -30.55
CA ALA A 609 57.64 13.27 -30.68
C ALA A 609 57.77 12.45 -29.35
N GLY A 610 56.65 12.24 -28.61
CA GLY A 610 56.43 11.15 -27.61
C GLY A 610 57.42 10.99 -26.42
N PRO A 611 57.35 9.89 -25.62
CA PRO A 611 56.21 8.98 -25.35
C PRO A 611 55.88 8.87 -23.82
N ALA A 612 54.98 7.95 -23.43
CA ALA A 612 54.70 7.51 -22.05
C ALA A 612 55.72 6.42 -21.58
N PRO A 613 55.62 5.71 -20.41
CA PRO A 613 54.57 5.69 -19.35
C PRO A 613 55.06 5.49 -17.87
N SER A 614 54.12 5.16 -16.95
CA SER A 614 54.26 4.25 -15.78
C SER A 614 55.00 4.68 -14.49
N GLY A 615 54.68 3.98 -13.37
CA GLY A 615 55.38 4.00 -12.07
C GLY A 615 54.96 5.15 -11.14
N ALA A 616 54.17 5.01 -10.07
CA ALA A 616 54.08 4.03 -8.97
C ALA A 616 55.11 4.23 -7.82
N GLU A 617 54.56 4.59 -6.64
CA GLU A 617 55.04 4.35 -5.26
C GLU A 617 56.48 4.69 -4.80
N SER A 618 56.61 5.74 -3.98
CA SER A 618 57.35 5.77 -2.68
C SER A 618 57.05 7.11 -1.97
N TRP A 619 56.59 7.16 -0.72
CA TRP A 619 57.19 6.80 0.58
C TRP A 619 58.26 7.79 1.11
N LEU A 620 58.10 8.16 2.39
CA LEU A 620 58.97 8.98 3.25
C LEU A 620 59.08 10.49 2.92
N ALA A 621 59.45 11.39 3.83
CA ALA A 621 59.13 11.60 5.26
C ALA A 621 60.01 12.75 5.81
N SER A 622 59.34 13.66 6.50
CA SER A 622 59.76 14.72 7.44
C SER A 622 61.12 14.65 8.17
N THR A 623 61.65 15.83 8.53
CA THR A 623 62.37 16.16 9.79
C THR A 623 62.36 17.70 9.94
N HIS A 624 61.80 18.36 10.97
CA HIS A 624 62.09 18.41 12.44
C HIS A 624 63.34 19.23 12.84
N PRO A 625 63.43 19.83 14.05
CA PRO A 625 62.53 19.75 15.23
C PRO A 625 62.14 21.09 15.95
N ASP A 626 61.33 20.92 17.01
CA ASP A 626 60.90 21.78 18.15
C ASP A 626 62.01 22.49 18.99
N PRO A 627 61.74 23.37 20.02
CA PRO A 627 60.56 23.39 20.94
C PRO A 627 60.00 24.75 21.46
N ALA A 628 58.96 24.62 22.31
CA ALA A 628 58.28 25.63 23.17
C ALA A 628 59.12 26.11 24.40
N PRO A 629 58.67 27.02 25.33
CA PRO A 629 57.31 27.56 25.55
C PRO A 629 57.12 29.06 25.96
N SER A 630 55.84 29.50 25.95
CA SER A 630 55.18 30.53 26.80
C SER A 630 55.74 31.98 26.97
N GLY A 631 54.91 33.00 26.66
CA GLY A 631 55.01 34.35 27.27
C GLY A 631 54.56 35.56 26.42
N GLU A 632 53.53 36.29 26.86
CA GLU A 632 53.14 37.65 26.42
C GLU A 632 53.85 38.74 27.29
N PRO A 633 53.88 40.09 26.99
CA PRO A 633 52.82 40.90 26.34
C PRO A 633 53.30 42.07 25.42
N ALA A 634 52.40 43.04 25.15
CA ALA A 634 52.44 44.03 24.05
C ALA A 634 52.80 45.50 24.42
N ALA A 635 52.89 46.38 23.39
CA ALA A 635 52.92 47.85 23.52
C ALA A 635 52.22 48.56 22.32
N ARG A 636 51.86 49.85 22.47
CA ARG A 636 51.00 50.64 21.53
C ARG A 636 51.42 52.11 21.45
N ALA A 637 51.01 52.85 20.40
CA ALA A 637 51.20 54.30 20.25
C ALA A 637 49.89 55.04 19.86
N VAL A 638 49.74 56.33 20.21
CA VAL A 638 48.49 57.11 20.08
C VAL A 638 48.75 58.60 19.80
N LEU A 639 47.86 59.26 19.03
CA LEU A 639 47.78 60.73 18.87
C LEU A 639 46.32 61.26 18.97
N PRO A 640 46.11 62.56 19.29
CA PRO A 640 44.79 63.13 19.66
C PRO A 640 43.89 63.46 18.45
N ALA A 641 42.55 63.46 18.47
CA ALA A 641 41.52 63.69 19.52
C ALA A 641 40.74 65.03 19.46
N TYR A 642 40.54 65.63 18.27
CA TYR A 642 39.43 66.60 18.07
C TYR A 642 38.51 66.36 16.84
N ARG A 643 38.89 65.52 15.85
CA ARG A 643 38.02 65.18 14.70
C ARG A 643 37.00 64.04 14.96
N ARG A 644 36.99 63.43 16.15
CA ARG A 644 36.24 62.17 16.39
C ARG A 644 34.71 62.32 16.38
N LYS A 645 34.12 63.40 16.91
CA LYS A 645 32.65 63.52 17.03
C LYS A 645 31.93 63.55 15.67
N GLY A 646 32.42 64.36 14.72
CA GLY A 646 31.86 64.40 13.37
C GLY A 646 32.02 63.07 12.62
N LEU A 647 33.19 62.43 12.76
CA LEU A 647 33.45 61.13 12.13
C LEU A 647 32.54 60.02 12.69
N TRP A 648 32.30 59.98 14.00
CA TRP A 648 31.36 59.02 14.60
C TRP A 648 29.90 59.26 14.20
N ILE A 649 29.47 60.52 14.04
CA ILE A 649 28.11 60.82 13.55
C ILE A 649 27.95 60.41 12.09
N VAL A 650 28.93 60.70 11.23
CA VAL A 650 28.89 60.27 9.82
C VAL A 650 29.01 58.75 9.72
N ALA A 651 29.89 58.10 10.48
CA ALA A 651 29.99 56.63 10.49
C ALA A 651 28.71 55.96 10.98
N ALA A 652 28.09 56.48 12.05
CA ALA A 652 26.81 55.98 12.54
C ALA A 652 25.68 56.20 11.51
N ALA A 653 25.63 57.38 10.87
CA ALA A 653 24.67 57.65 9.80
C ALA A 653 24.89 56.73 8.58
N THR A 654 26.14 56.49 8.17
CA THR A 654 26.46 55.55 7.08
C THR A 654 26.13 54.10 7.47
N VAL A 655 26.37 53.68 8.71
CA VAL A 655 25.97 52.34 9.19
C VAL A 655 24.46 52.21 9.26
N VAL A 656 23.72 53.25 9.67
CA VAL A 656 22.26 53.27 9.64
C VAL A 656 21.72 53.29 8.21
N VAL A 657 22.32 54.04 7.29
CA VAL A 657 21.90 54.09 5.87
C VAL A 657 22.25 52.78 5.15
N LEU A 658 23.41 52.18 5.39
CA LEU A 658 23.76 50.84 4.87
C LEU A 658 22.89 49.76 5.51
N GLY A 659 22.55 49.89 6.80
CA GLY A 659 21.61 49.01 7.48
C GLY A 659 20.22 49.09 6.85
N ILE A 660 19.66 50.29 6.71
CA ILE A 660 18.37 50.52 6.04
C ILE A 660 18.41 50.04 4.58
N ALA A 661 19.49 50.31 3.84
CA ALA A 661 19.62 49.85 2.46
C ALA A 661 19.70 48.31 2.38
N ALA A 662 20.46 47.65 3.25
CA ALA A 662 20.52 46.20 3.34
C ALA A 662 19.18 45.59 3.78
N THR A 663 18.46 46.21 4.71
CA THR A 663 17.12 45.81 5.12
C THR A 663 16.10 45.99 3.99
N VAL A 664 16.16 47.10 3.24
CA VAL A 664 15.28 47.32 2.07
C VAL A 664 15.61 46.33 0.96
N VAL A 665 16.89 46.03 0.69
CA VAL A 665 17.27 44.98 -0.25
C VAL A 665 16.76 43.62 0.25
N ALA A 666 16.96 43.25 1.51
CA ALA A 666 16.47 41.99 2.07
C ALA A 666 14.93 41.88 2.14
N LEU A 667 14.20 43.00 2.08
CA LEU A 667 12.73 43.04 2.03
C LEU A 667 12.15 43.09 0.59
N VAL A 668 13.00 43.30 -0.43
CA VAL A 668 12.57 43.49 -1.83
C VAL A 668 13.25 42.49 -2.79
N TRP A 669 14.34 41.85 -2.37
CA TRP A 669 14.96 40.75 -3.11
C TRP A 669 14.08 39.50 -3.06
N PRO A 670 13.76 38.83 -4.19
CA PRO A 670 12.98 37.60 -4.19
C PRO A 670 13.68 36.52 -3.37
N ARG A 671 13.00 35.94 -2.37
CA ARG A 671 13.54 34.85 -1.54
C ARG A 671 13.89 33.61 -2.38
N TYR A 672 13.13 33.41 -3.47
CA TYR A 672 13.35 32.40 -4.50
C TYR A 672 13.35 33.12 -5.86
N PRO A 673 14.50 33.56 -6.38
CA PRO A 673 14.57 34.15 -7.71
C PRO A 673 14.36 33.09 -8.79
N GLY A 674 13.90 33.50 -9.98
CA GLY A 674 13.85 32.62 -11.14
C GLY A 674 15.23 32.11 -11.53
N LEU A 675 15.34 30.80 -11.75
CA LEU A 675 16.57 30.16 -12.19
C LEU A 675 16.86 30.49 -13.66
N ASP A 676 18.14 30.71 -14.00
CA ASP A 676 18.57 30.75 -15.40
C ASP A 676 18.64 29.32 -15.95
N TYR A 677 17.47 28.81 -16.34
CA TYR A 677 17.26 27.51 -16.94
C TYR A 677 17.94 27.43 -18.32
N ARG A 678 18.72 26.36 -18.53
CA ARG A 678 19.49 26.12 -19.76
C ARG A 678 19.32 24.67 -20.23
N PRO A 679 19.46 24.40 -21.54
CA PRO A 679 19.48 23.04 -22.06
C PRO A 679 20.49 22.15 -21.31
N LEU A 680 20.10 20.90 -21.08
CA LEU A 680 20.83 19.92 -20.27
C LEU A 680 22.30 19.82 -20.69
N ALA A 681 23.19 20.27 -19.80
CA ALA A 681 24.62 20.36 -20.01
C ALA A 681 25.38 19.41 -19.07
N GLU A 682 26.66 19.20 -19.41
CA GLU A 682 27.64 18.48 -18.58
C GLU A 682 27.14 17.12 -18.04
N LEU A 683 27.08 16.14 -18.93
CA LEU A 683 26.72 14.75 -18.57
C LEU A 683 27.90 14.04 -17.89
N HIS A 684 27.72 13.69 -16.62
CA HIS A 684 28.64 12.80 -15.90
C HIS A 684 28.06 11.39 -15.81
N ARG A 685 28.87 10.38 -16.19
CA ARG A 685 28.56 8.95 -16.01
C ARG A 685 29.33 8.40 -14.81
N ILE A 686 28.60 7.93 -13.79
CA ILE A 686 29.14 7.38 -12.55
C ILE A 686 29.06 5.86 -12.61
N LYS A 687 30.20 5.18 -12.49
CA LYS A 687 30.22 3.72 -12.42
C LYS A 687 29.55 3.24 -11.12
N PRO A 688 28.64 2.26 -11.16
CA PRO A 688 27.98 1.76 -9.97
C PRO A 688 28.89 0.83 -9.14
N ALA A 689 28.59 0.71 -7.86
CA ALA A 689 29.34 -0.13 -6.91
C ALA A 689 29.15 -1.64 -7.16
N VAL A 690 28.00 -2.02 -7.70
CA VAL A 690 27.63 -3.35 -8.18
C VAL A 690 26.92 -3.20 -9.53
N PRO A 691 26.79 -4.25 -10.38
CA PRO A 691 25.98 -4.16 -11.59
C PRO A 691 24.54 -3.74 -11.28
N VAL A 692 24.01 -2.75 -12.00
CA VAL A 692 22.63 -2.28 -11.84
C VAL A 692 21.68 -3.24 -12.55
N THR A 693 20.76 -3.86 -11.81
CA THR A 693 19.67 -4.65 -12.39
C THR A 693 18.36 -3.83 -12.44
N SER A 694 17.29 -4.41 -12.98
CA SER A 694 15.94 -3.84 -12.91
C SER A 694 15.25 -4.01 -11.56
N ALA A 695 15.87 -4.70 -10.57
CA ALA A 695 15.21 -5.09 -9.32
C ALA A 695 15.03 -3.94 -8.32
N PHE A 696 15.97 -2.98 -8.29
CA PHE A 696 15.87 -1.74 -7.52
C PHE A 696 16.93 -0.73 -7.91
N ASN A 697 16.55 0.54 -7.89
CA ASN A 697 17.43 1.69 -7.93
C ASN A 697 16.81 2.87 -7.17
N ALA A 698 17.66 3.78 -6.70
CA ALA A 698 17.25 5.05 -6.11
C ALA A 698 18.36 6.10 -6.22
N THR A 699 17.97 7.37 -6.24
CA THR A 699 18.89 8.52 -6.21
C THR A 699 18.45 9.50 -5.13
N ALA A 700 19.40 10.18 -4.49
CA ALA A 700 19.15 11.34 -3.63
C ALA A 700 20.25 12.40 -3.85
N LEU A 701 19.91 13.68 -3.87
CA LEU A 701 20.87 14.79 -3.91
C LEU A 701 20.85 15.52 -2.57
N ARG A 702 22.03 15.78 -2.00
CA ARG A 702 22.20 16.62 -0.81
C ARG A 702 23.59 17.22 -0.74
N ASP A 703 23.70 18.48 -0.33
CA ASP A 703 24.97 19.17 -0.01
C ASP A 703 26.09 19.01 -1.06
N GLY A 704 25.73 19.18 -2.34
CA GLY A 704 26.64 19.06 -3.50
C GLY A 704 27.02 17.63 -3.88
N ARG A 705 26.28 16.62 -3.37
CA ARG A 705 26.52 15.20 -3.61
C ARG A 705 25.29 14.52 -4.18
N ALA A 706 25.49 13.68 -5.20
CA ALA A 706 24.53 12.71 -5.66
C ALA A 706 24.87 11.34 -5.04
N TYR A 707 23.89 10.74 -4.38
CA TYR A 707 23.94 9.40 -3.81
C TYR A 707 23.07 8.48 -4.66
N PHE A 708 23.66 7.39 -5.15
CA PHE A 708 22.98 6.41 -5.99
C PHE A 708 23.01 5.05 -5.33
N ALA A 709 21.88 4.34 -5.39
CA ALA A 709 21.74 2.97 -4.94
C ALA A 709 21.28 2.07 -6.10
N GLY A 710 21.86 0.88 -6.21
CA GLY A 710 21.45 -0.15 -7.17
C GLY A 710 21.81 -1.54 -6.66
N ALA A 711 21.06 -2.56 -7.07
CA ALA A 711 21.25 -3.94 -6.62
C ALA A 711 21.64 -4.90 -7.76
N ASP A 712 22.52 -5.86 -7.46
CA ASP A 712 22.91 -6.94 -8.40
C ASP A 712 21.92 -8.12 -8.39
N ASP A 713 22.11 -9.09 -9.28
CA ASP A 713 21.25 -10.29 -9.40
C ASP A 713 21.22 -11.16 -8.13
N ASN A 714 22.21 -10.99 -7.24
CA ASN A 714 22.29 -11.68 -5.94
C ASN A 714 21.55 -10.91 -4.82
N GLY A 715 20.97 -9.75 -5.14
CA GLY A 715 20.34 -8.85 -4.17
C GLY A 715 21.34 -8.13 -3.27
N THR A 716 22.57 -7.87 -3.72
CA THR A 716 23.58 -7.07 -3.01
C THR A 716 23.38 -5.59 -3.32
N LEU A 717 23.25 -4.72 -2.31
CA LEU A 717 23.22 -3.27 -2.58
C LEU A 717 24.63 -2.72 -2.80
N GLY A 718 24.80 -2.00 -3.90
CA GLY A 718 25.88 -1.05 -4.08
C GLY A 718 25.36 0.38 -3.91
N VAL A 719 26.03 1.17 -3.08
CA VAL A 719 25.78 2.61 -2.91
C VAL A 719 27.03 3.40 -3.33
N VAL A 720 26.85 4.44 -4.14
CA VAL A 720 27.91 5.31 -4.63
C VAL A 720 27.58 6.75 -4.32
N ALA A 721 28.54 7.51 -3.81
CA ALA A 721 28.45 8.97 -3.71
C ALA A 721 29.35 9.62 -4.76
N ALA A 722 28.86 10.63 -5.47
CA ALA A 722 29.62 11.46 -6.39
C ALA A 722 29.35 12.95 -6.11
N ALA A 723 30.33 13.82 -6.39
CA ALA A 723 30.10 15.26 -6.39
C ALA A 723 29.28 15.68 -7.62
N THR A 724 28.26 16.53 -7.44
CA THR A 724 27.35 16.94 -8.54
C THR A 724 28.03 17.84 -9.57
N ASP A 725 29.00 18.63 -9.13
CA ASP A 725 29.71 19.66 -9.92
C ASP A 725 30.79 19.14 -10.88
N THR A 726 31.22 17.89 -10.69
CA THR A 726 32.41 17.31 -11.35
C THR A 726 32.25 15.83 -11.72
N GLY A 727 31.14 15.20 -11.32
CA GLY A 727 30.91 13.76 -11.53
C GLY A 727 31.89 12.86 -10.79
N LYS A 728 32.71 13.41 -9.89
CA LYS A 728 33.78 12.67 -9.25
C LYS A 728 33.21 11.76 -8.16
N THR A 729 33.34 10.45 -8.34
CA THR A 729 33.09 9.47 -7.27
C THR A 729 33.89 9.82 -6.02
N LEU A 730 33.19 10.01 -4.91
CA LEU A 730 33.74 10.30 -3.58
C LEU A 730 33.98 9.01 -2.79
N TRP A 731 33.01 8.10 -2.82
CA TRP A 731 33.10 6.75 -2.25
C TRP A 731 32.14 5.78 -2.94
N SER A 732 32.39 4.48 -2.73
CA SER A 732 31.61 3.36 -3.26
C SER A 732 31.59 2.25 -2.20
N SER A 733 30.41 1.81 -1.77
CA SER A 733 30.22 0.90 -0.63
C SER A 733 29.19 -0.19 -0.93
N THR A 734 29.35 -1.35 -0.31
CA THR A 734 28.36 -2.45 -0.28
C THR A 734 27.94 -2.82 1.15
N GLU A 735 28.27 -1.99 2.14
CA GLU A 735 28.04 -2.31 3.57
C GLU A 735 26.55 -2.35 3.98
N ALA A 736 25.65 -1.85 3.13
CA ALA A 736 24.20 -2.06 3.26
C ALA A 736 23.77 -3.54 3.12
N GLY A 737 24.64 -4.40 2.56
CA GLY A 737 24.44 -5.84 2.51
C GLY A 737 23.41 -6.29 1.48
N THR A 738 22.75 -7.42 1.76
CA THR A 738 21.81 -8.06 0.82
C THR A 738 20.34 -7.96 1.24
N ALA A 739 19.44 -7.92 0.27
CA ALA A 739 17.99 -7.93 0.45
C ALA A 739 17.27 -8.60 -0.73
N SER A 740 16.03 -9.04 -0.50
CA SER A 740 15.20 -9.74 -1.51
C SER A 740 14.28 -8.81 -2.30
N ARG A 741 13.92 -7.68 -1.69
CA ARG A 741 13.06 -6.62 -2.20
C ARG A 741 13.46 -5.35 -1.47
N TRP A 742 13.32 -4.20 -2.11
CA TRP A 742 13.81 -2.92 -1.61
C TRP A 742 12.64 -1.97 -1.41
N GLU A 743 12.75 -1.00 -0.49
CA GLU A 743 11.62 -0.14 -0.13
C GLU A 743 11.92 1.36 -0.16
N PHE A 744 13.02 1.81 0.43
CA PHE A 744 13.26 3.26 0.62
C PHE A 744 14.75 3.62 0.69
N PHE A 745 15.07 4.84 0.26
CA PHE A 745 16.42 5.41 0.25
C PHE A 745 16.35 6.94 0.43
N LEU A 746 17.22 7.51 1.27
CA LEU A 746 17.17 8.94 1.65
C LEU A 746 18.56 9.48 2.03
N ALA A 747 18.81 10.77 1.79
CA ALA A 747 19.99 11.50 2.26
C ALA A 747 19.64 12.52 3.35
N LEU A 748 20.13 12.27 4.56
CA LEU A 748 20.11 13.18 5.72
C LEU A 748 21.49 13.88 5.83
N PRO A 749 21.65 14.95 6.63
CA PRO A 749 22.95 15.62 6.80
C PRO A 749 24.07 14.67 7.24
N ASP A 750 23.75 13.81 8.22
CA ASP A 750 24.72 12.92 8.90
C ASP A 750 24.60 11.44 8.50
N ALA A 751 23.70 11.08 7.58
CA ALA A 751 23.54 9.69 7.13
C ALA A 751 22.86 9.53 5.76
N VAL A 752 23.26 8.48 5.04
CA VAL A 752 22.48 7.91 3.93
C VAL A 752 21.71 6.71 4.47
N VAL A 753 20.38 6.74 4.36
CA VAL A 753 19.47 5.71 4.89
C VAL A 753 19.05 4.77 3.76
N ALA A 754 19.11 3.45 3.99
CA ALA A 754 18.55 2.43 3.10
C ALA A 754 17.63 1.49 3.87
N ILE A 755 16.43 1.20 3.34
CA ILE A 755 15.44 0.30 3.95
C ILE A 755 15.06 -0.80 2.97
N THR A 756 15.14 -2.03 3.46
CA THR A 756 15.16 -3.24 2.64
C THR A 756 14.33 -4.36 3.27
N ALA A 757 13.73 -5.23 2.46
CA ALA A 757 12.97 -6.39 2.95
C ALA A 757 13.86 -7.65 2.97
N THR A 758 13.88 -8.34 4.12
CA THR A 758 14.83 -9.42 4.38
C THR A 758 14.55 -10.70 3.60
N ASP A 759 13.27 -11.01 3.34
CA ASP A 759 12.82 -12.02 2.38
C ASP A 759 11.46 -11.60 1.79
N SER A 760 10.92 -12.40 0.86
CA SER A 760 9.67 -12.09 0.15
C SER A 760 8.39 -12.38 0.94
N GLY A 761 8.47 -12.92 2.16
CA GLY A 761 7.32 -13.30 2.99
C GLY A 761 7.29 -12.71 4.40
N THR A 762 8.30 -11.94 4.80
CA THR A 762 8.44 -11.43 6.17
C THR A 762 7.67 -10.14 6.43
N SER A 763 7.07 -10.08 7.63
CA SER A 763 6.59 -8.86 8.27
C SER A 763 7.74 -8.00 8.83
N MET A 764 8.94 -8.06 8.25
CA MET A 764 10.18 -7.48 8.78
C MET A 764 11.01 -6.82 7.67
N ARG A 765 11.73 -5.77 8.05
CA ARG A 765 12.61 -4.97 7.19
C ARG A 765 13.95 -4.72 7.90
N ARG A 766 15.02 -4.50 7.14
CA ARG A 766 16.30 -3.99 7.65
C ARG A 766 16.43 -2.52 7.26
N MET A 767 16.63 -1.65 8.25
CA MET A 767 17.08 -0.28 8.07
C MET A 767 18.59 -0.24 8.31
N VAL A 768 19.34 0.37 7.39
CA VAL A 768 20.79 0.55 7.46
C VAL A 768 21.12 2.03 7.26
N LEU A 769 22.02 2.57 8.10
CA LEU A 769 22.54 3.92 7.94
C LEU A 769 24.03 3.86 7.58
N LEU A 770 24.41 4.59 6.52
CA LEU A 770 25.78 4.74 6.05
C LEU A 770 26.27 6.17 6.29
N ASP A 771 27.56 6.32 6.56
CA ASP A 771 28.25 7.60 6.70
C ASP A 771 28.25 8.36 5.33
N PRO A 772 27.78 9.62 5.28
CA PRO A 772 27.64 10.37 4.03
C PRO A 772 28.99 10.81 3.44
N GLY A 773 30.04 10.82 4.27
CA GLY A 773 31.41 11.21 3.94
C GLY A 773 32.26 10.08 3.37
N ASN A 774 32.08 8.83 3.81
CA ASN A 774 32.90 7.67 3.42
C ASN A 774 32.14 6.38 3.06
N GLY A 775 30.86 6.26 3.36
CA GLY A 775 30.02 5.10 3.00
C GLY A 775 30.12 3.88 3.93
N HIS A 776 30.84 3.97 5.05
CA HIS A 776 30.85 2.92 6.08
C HIS A 776 29.52 2.85 6.83
N LYS A 777 29.12 1.66 7.29
CA LYS A 777 27.89 1.46 8.05
C LYS A 777 28.01 2.01 9.48
N LEU A 778 27.20 3.03 9.78
CA LEU A 778 27.05 3.59 11.12
C LEU A 778 26.39 2.56 12.06
N TRP A 779 25.29 1.95 11.59
CA TRP A 779 24.56 0.86 12.25
C TRP A 779 23.48 0.27 11.33
N GLU A 780 22.90 -0.85 11.75
CA GLU A 780 21.71 -1.46 11.15
C GLU A 780 20.72 -1.90 12.23
N ARG A 781 19.43 -1.98 11.89
CA ARG A 781 18.36 -2.44 12.77
C ARG A 781 17.27 -3.16 11.97
N THR A 782 16.80 -4.28 12.49
CA THR A 782 15.56 -4.92 11.99
C THR A 782 14.35 -4.24 12.63
N ILE A 783 13.37 -3.89 11.81
CA ILE A 783 12.09 -3.25 12.18
C ILE A 783 10.94 -4.08 11.58
N ALA A 784 9.72 -3.98 12.11
CA ALA A 784 8.57 -4.61 11.48
C ALA A 784 8.20 -3.88 10.16
N ARG A 785 7.40 -4.55 9.32
CA ARG A 785 6.84 -3.98 8.09
C ARG A 785 5.92 -2.79 8.38
N ASP A 786 5.18 -2.88 9.47
CA ASP A 786 4.11 -1.95 9.84
C ASP A 786 4.57 -0.88 10.85
N ASP A 787 5.87 -0.89 11.19
CA ASP A 787 6.49 0.15 12.01
C ASP A 787 6.59 1.47 11.25
N GLY A 788 6.13 2.56 11.87
CA GLY A 788 6.34 3.92 11.36
C GLY A 788 7.76 4.41 11.58
N LEU A 789 8.28 5.22 10.66
CA LEU A 789 9.55 5.93 10.81
C LEU A 789 9.30 7.42 10.58
N THR A 790 9.70 8.22 11.56
CA THR A 790 9.70 9.69 11.45
C THR A 790 11.12 10.17 11.74
N PHE A 791 11.70 10.97 10.85
CA PHE A 791 12.96 11.65 11.12
C PHE A 791 12.67 12.98 11.83
N ALA A 792 13.57 13.41 12.70
CA ALA A 792 13.55 14.72 13.35
C ALA A 792 14.98 15.03 13.81
N GLY A 793 15.61 16.04 13.21
CA GLY A 793 17.02 16.39 13.37
C GLY A 793 17.97 15.19 13.45
N GLY A 794 18.65 15.04 14.58
CA GLY A 794 19.64 13.98 14.82
C GLY A 794 19.07 12.57 15.05
N ARG A 795 17.75 12.38 14.90
CA ARG A 795 17.01 11.24 15.41
C ARG A 795 16.18 10.53 14.35
N VAL A 796 16.14 9.20 14.45
CA VAL A 796 15.12 8.36 13.81
C VAL A 796 14.14 7.91 14.90
N VAL A 797 12.89 8.34 14.80
CA VAL A 797 11.82 7.95 15.72
C VAL A 797 11.08 6.76 15.13
N LEU A 798 11.32 5.59 15.73
CA LEU A 798 10.69 4.33 15.37
C LEU A 798 9.36 4.19 16.14
N SER A 799 8.25 4.11 15.42
CA SER A 799 6.96 3.70 15.97
C SER A 799 6.89 2.17 15.95
N ASP A 800 7.35 1.55 17.04
CA ASP A 800 7.35 0.10 17.27
C ASP A 800 5.91 -0.36 17.49
N SER A 801 5.29 -0.82 16.39
CA SER A 801 3.90 -1.24 16.28
C SER A 801 3.58 -2.44 17.18
N LYS A 802 4.55 -3.35 17.31
CA LYS A 802 4.45 -4.64 18.01
C LYS A 802 4.54 -4.50 19.53
N GLU A 803 5.45 -3.68 20.04
CA GLU A 803 5.60 -3.41 21.47
C GLU A 803 4.76 -2.20 21.95
N GLY A 804 4.12 -1.47 21.01
CA GLY A 804 3.19 -0.38 21.30
C GLY A 804 3.88 0.86 21.89
N ARG A 805 4.99 1.30 21.27
CA ARG A 805 5.86 2.37 21.78
C ARG A 805 6.53 3.17 20.66
N LEU A 806 6.99 4.38 21.00
CA LEU A 806 7.99 5.11 20.22
C LEU A 806 9.39 4.86 20.80
N VAL A 807 10.41 4.83 19.94
CA VAL A 807 11.83 4.69 20.32
C VAL A 807 12.67 5.70 19.53
N GLY A 808 13.40 6.58 20.24
CA GLY A 808 14.33 7.54 19.62
C GLY A 808 15.72 6.95 19.40
N LEU A 809 16.17 6.91 18.15
CA LEU A 809 17.47 6.34 17.74
C LEU A 809 18.43 7.42 17.25
N GLU A 810 19.67 7.39 17.74
CA GLU A 810 20.72 8.35 17.33
C GLU A 810 21.30 7.98 15.97
N ILE A 811 21.30 8.94 15.04
CA ILE A 811 21.87 8.76 13.69
C ILE A 811 23.36 8.42 13.78
N GLY A 812 24.18 9.26 14.43
CA GLY A 812 25.64 9.08 14.48
C GLY A 812 26.17 8.05 15.48
N ALA A 813 25.48 7.79 16.60
CA ALA A 813 26.06 7.12 17.77
C ALA A 813 25.87 5.60 17.82
N LYS A 814 25.93 4.92 16.67
CA LYS A 814 25.72 3.46 16.51
C LYS A 814 24.31 2.98 16.91
N GLY A 815 23.27 3.80 16.71
CA GLY A 815 21.88 3.35 16.74
C GLY A 815 21.36 2.87 18.09
N ARG A 816 21.98 3.29 19.20
CA ARG A 816 21.43 3.03 20.54
C ARG A 816 20.09 3.75 20.70
N GLY A 817 19.13 3.06 21.33
CA GLY A 817 17.93 3.69 21.84
C GLY A 817 18.32 4.66 22.96
N SER A 818 17.92 5.93 22.78
CA SER A 818 18.19 7.02 23.70
C SER A 818 17.05 7.18 24.72
N TRP A 819 15.83 7.11 24.23
CA TRP A 819 14.59 7.17 24.99
C TRP A 819 13.55 6.21 24.40
N GLU A 820 12.58 5.80 25.21
CA GLU A 820 11.42 5.00 24.79
C GLU A 820 10.15 5.54 25.47
N LEU A 821 9.06 5.69 24.70
CA LEU A 821 7.77 6.18 25.19
C LEU A 821 6.67 5.18 24.82
N LYS A 822 5.93 4.65 25.80
CA LYS A 822 4.74 3.83 25.50
C LYS A 822 3.68 4.66 24.79
N ASN A 823 3.03 4.09 23.78
CA ASN A 823 1.94 4.74 23.06
C ASN A 823 0.72 4.91 23.97
N PRO A 824 -0.08 5.98 23.79
CA PRO A 824 -1.40 6.06 24.40
C PRO A 824 -2.28 4.88 23.97
N LYS A 825 -3.20 4.45 24.84
CA LYS A 825 -4.00 3.23 24.67
C LYS A 825 -5.48 3.54 24.61
N SER A 826 -6.14 3.06 23.55
CA SER A 826 -7.60 3.07 23.45
C SER A 826 -8.26 2.29 24.60
N THR A 827 -9.56 2.48 24.81
CA THR A 827 -10.38 1.67 25.72
C THR A 827 -10.41 0.17 25.35
N TYR A 828 -9.95 -0.19 24.14
CA TYR A 828 -9.83 -1.55 23.63
C TYR A 828 -8.38 -2.06 23.63
N ASP A 829 -7.50 -1.48 24.45
CA ASP A 829 -6.07 -1.80 24.58
C ASP A 829 -5.19 -1.59 23.33
N LEU A 830 -5.77 -1.16 22.19
CA LEU A 830 -5.05 -0.82 20.96
C LEU A 830 -3.99 0.27 21.21
N THR A 831 -2.80 0.06 20.63
CA THR A 831 -1.60 0.92 20.74
C THR A 831 -1.18 1.58 19.42
N THR A 832 -2.05 1.53 18.40
CA THR A 832 -1.85 2.21 17.11
C THR A 832 -1.56 3.69 17.33
N THR A 833 -0.69 4.28 16.51
CA THR A 833 -0.30 5.68 16.65
C THR A 833 0.12 6.26 15.31
N ALA A 834 -0.20 7.53 15.10
CA ALA A 834 0.38 8.35 14.03
C ALA A 834 1.45 9.27 14.65
N VAL A 835 2.53 9.52 13.90
CA VAL A 835 3.58 10.47 14.26
C VAL A 835 3.87 11.36 13.06
N VAL A 836 3.82 12.67 13.27
CA VAL A 836 4.20 13.68 12.28
C VAL A 836 5.36 14.53 12.81
N ALA A 837 6.36 14.78 11.97
CA ALA A 837 7.38 15.78 12.27
C ALA A 837 6.78 17.18 12.17
N VAL A 838 7.24 18.10 13.01
CA VAL A 838 6.93 19.54 12.84
C VAL A 838 7.88 20.10 11.80
N THR A 839 7.33 20.76 10.78
CA THR A 839 8.10 21.38 9.68
C THR A 839 8.09 22.90 9.76
N THR A 840 9.05 23.55 9.10
CA THR A 840 9.05 25.02 8.91
C THR A 840 8.85 25.42 7.46
N GLU A 841 8.79 26.74 7.20
CA GLU A 841 8.85 27.34 5.86
C GLU A 841 10.09 26.88 5.07
N GLU A 842 11.19 26.47 5.72
CA GLU A 842 12.43 26.09 5.04
C GLU A 842 12.47 24.61 4.62
N ASP A 843 11.88 23.69 5.39
CA ASP A 843 11.67 22.28 4.97
C ASP A 843 10.87 22.18 3.68
N VAL A 844 9.69 22.82 3.67
CA VAL A 844 8.72 22.72 2.57
C VAL A 844 9.05 23.64 1.40
N ALA A 845 10.17 24.37 1.47
CA ALA A 845 10.72 25.16 0.37
C ALA A 845 11.86 24.46 -0.39
N GLY A 846 12.32 23.28 0.05
CA GLY A 846 13.36 22.49 -0.63
C GLY A 846 12.83 21.63 -1.79
N PRO A 847 13.74 20.99 -2.57
CA PRO A 847 13.37 20.14 -3.69
C PRO A 847 12.60 18.91 -3.23
N ALA A 848 11.58 18.52 -4.00
CA ALA A 848 10.66 17.46 -3.64
C ALA A 848 10.27 16.57 -4.82
N THR A 849 9.86 15.35 -4.47
CA THR A 849 9.17 14.42 -5.35
C THR A 849 7.91 15.05 -5.96
N PRO A 850 7.33 14.49 -7.05
CA PRO A 850 6.06 14.98 -7.59
C PRO A 850 4.84 14.80 -6.66
N GLY A 851 5.00 14.10 -5.52
CA GLY A 851 4.02 14.02 -4.44
C GLY A 851 4.30 15.00 -3.29
N GLY A 852 5.23 15.94 -3.45
CA GLY A 852 5.53 17.00 -2.47
C GLY A 852 6.40 16.58 -1.28
N VAL A 853 6.68 15.29 -1.11
CA VAL A 853 7.65 14.77 -0.12
C VAL A 853 9.05 15.29 -0.50
N PRO A 854 9.75 16.05 0.36
CA PRO A 854 11.09 16.57 0.05
C PRO A 854 12.14 15.46 -0.07
N PHE A 855 13.21 15.72 -0.84
CA PHE A 855 14.35 14.79 -0.94
C PHE A 855 15.39 14.96 0.16
N ALA A 856 15.42 16.15 0.79
CA ALA A 856 16.47 16.57 1.71
C ALA A 856 15.86 17.48 2.80
N ASP A 857 14.98 16.91 3.62
CA ASP A 857 14.36 17.63 4.74
C ASP A 857 15.41 18.33 5.63
N ARG A 858 15.02 19.44 6.27
CA ARG A 858 15.85 20.34 7.08
C ARG A 858 15.36 20.37 8.53
N LEU A 859 14.98 19.20 9.01
CA LEU A 859 14.44 18.91 10.35
C LEU A 859 15.44 19.20 11.49
N ASP A 860 16.57 19.86 11.22
CA ASP A 860 17.49 20.41 12.21
C ASP A 860 16.93 21.65 12.93
N ASP A 861 15.90 22.32 12.40
CA ASP A 861 15.36 23.58 12.96
C ASP A 861 14.23 23.44 14.01
N ASP A 862 13.26 22.54 13.82
CA ASP A 862 12.23 22.19 14.82
C ASP A 862 12.29 20.69 15.19
N GLN A 863 12.89 20.39 16.35
CA GLN A 863 13.09 19.02 16.84
C GLN A 863 11.80 18.32 17.32
N ARG A 864 10.63 18.95 17.19
CA ARG A 864 9.39 18.40 17.73
C ARG A 864 8.73 17.42 16.77
N ILE A 865 8.13 16.38 17.35
CA ILE A 865 7.15 15.53 16.70
C ILE A 865 5.81 15.67 17.42
N VAL A 866 4.72 15.42 16.70
CA VAL A 866 3.39 15.26 17.30
C VAL A 866 2.97 13.81 17.16
N GLN A 867 2.72 13.15 18.30
CA GLN A 867 2.16 11.81 18.34
C GLN A 867 0.66 11.87 18.62
N VAL A 868 -0.14 11.19 17.80
CA VAL A 868 -1.56 10.92 18.03
C VAL A 868 -1.74 9.43 18.34
N GLY A 869 -2.35 9.10 19.48
CA GLY A 869 -2.59 7.73 19.92
C GLY A 869 -3.96 7.18 19.54
N ALA A 870 -4.16 5.87 19.70
CA ALA A 870 -5.44 5.19 19.52
C ALA A 870 -6.52 5.59 20.56
N ASP A 871 -6.18 6.41 21.56
CA ASP A 871 -7.15 7.08 22.45
C ASP A 871 -7.58 8.47 21.96
N GLU A 872 -7.20 8.82 20.73
CA GLU A 872 -7.47 10.12 20.08
C GLU A 872 -6.82 11.30 20.81
N SER A 873 -5.84 11.02 21.67
CA SER A 873 -5.03 12.04 22.33
C SER A 873 -3.79 12.38 21.52
N ALA A 874 -3.48 13.68 21.43
CA ALA A 874 -2.22 14.15 20.88
C ALA A 874 -1.26 14.57 21.99
N ARG A 875 0.03 14.34 21.79
CA ARG A 875 1.12 14.91 22.59
C ARG A 875 2.26 15.38 21.70
N VAL A 876 2.90 16.47 22.08
CA VAL A 876 4.12 16.99 21.42
C VAL A 876 5.31 16.49 22.20
N ILE A 877 6.28 15.92 21.49
CA ILE A 877 7.49 15.32 22.05
C ILE A 877 8.69 16.02 21.41
N ASP A 878 9.69 16.38 22.20
CA ASP A 878 11.01 16.75 21.69
C ASP A 878 11.76 15.47 21.28
N ALA A 879 12.11 15.33 19.99
CA ALA A 879 12.64 14.07 19.47
C ALA A 879 14.07 13.77 19.95
N GLU A 880 14.83 14.79 20.34
CA GLU A 880 16.21 14.66 20.82
C GLU A 880 16.25 14.02 22.21
N SER A 881 15.46 14.54 23.14
CA SER A 881 15.37 14.09 24.54
C SER A 881 14.34 12.98 24.80
N GLY A 882 13.24 12.96 24.02
CA GLY A 882 12.05 12.16 24.31
C GLY A 882 11.10 12.80 25.33
N ASP A 883 11.35 14.03 25.78
CA ASP A 883 10.47 14.72 26.73
C ASP A 883 9.14 15.14 26.08
N VAL A 884 8.03 14.91 26.79
CA VAL A 884 6.70 15.34 26.37
C VAL A 884 6.53 16.82 26.72
N VAL A 885 6.78 17.70 25.75
CA VAL A 885 6.74 19.16 25.93
C VAL A 885 5.33 19.74 25.99
N ALA A 886 4.33 19.06 25.41
CA ALA A 886 2.91 19.43 25.56
C ALA A 886 1.95 18.22 25.46
N GLY A 887 0.83 18.29 26.18
CA GLY A 887 -0.18 17.23 26.23
C GLY A 887 0.04 16.20 27.37
N PRO A 888 -0.63 15.03 27.33
CA PRO A 888 -1.58 14.61 26.31
C PRO A 888 -2.88 15.43 26.33
N ARG A 889 -3.41 15.73 25.14
CA ARG A 889 -4.67 16.44 24.91
C ARG A 889 -5.65 15.46 24.25
N PRO A 890 -6.73 15.03 24.92
CA PRO A 890 -7.69 14.07 24.34
C PRO A 890 -8.61 14.72 23.31
N GLY A 891 -9.06 13.94 22.33
CA GLY A 891 -10.01 14.35 21.29
C GLY A 891 -9.42 15.37 20.31
N VAL A 892 -8.22 15.08 19.79
CA VAL A 892 -7.50 15.95 18.85
C VAL A 892 -7.64 15.48 17.40
N ALA A 893 -7.41 14.19 17.17
CA ALA A 893 -7.44 13.53 15.86
C ALA A 893 -7.58 12.01 16.05
N GLN A 894 -8.08 11.32 15.03
CA GLN A 894 -7.92 9.86 14.87
C GLN A 894 -6.59 9.56 14.17
N THR A 895 -6.08 8.32 14.25
CA THR A 895 -4.74 7.98 13.71
C THR A 895 -4.65 7.99 12.17
N ASP A 896 -5.79 8.10 11.50
CA ASP A 896 -5.99 8.10 10.04
C ASP A 896 -6.54 9.44 9.48
N ASP A 897 -6.81 10.43 10.34
CA ASP A 897 -7.12 11.81 9.93
C ASP A 897 -5.95 12.43 9.12
N LYS A 898 -6.26 13.36 8.21
CA LYS A 898 -5.19 14.09 7.49
C LYS A 898 -4.57 15.12 8.41
N MET A 899 -3.28 14.93 8.70
CA MET A 899 -2.54 15.71 9.68
C MET A 899 -1.25 16.26 9.08
N VAL A 900 -0.98 17.54 9.35
CA VAL A 900 0.27 18.22 9.00
C VAL A 900 0.70 19.04 10.22
N ALA A 901 1.95 18.89 10.67
CA ALA A 901 2.51 19.79 11.68
C ALA A 901 3.49 20.77 11.02
N HIS A 902 3.22 22.07 11.12
CA HIS A 902 3.94 23.11 10.40
C HIS A 902 3.92 24.44 11.16
N ASN A 903 5.04 25.18 11.17
CA ASN A 903 5.21 26.49 11.80
C ASN A 903 4.59 26.58 13.22
N GLY A 904 4.85 25.57 14.06
CA GLY A 904 4.39 25.52 15.44
C GLY A 904 2.91 25.19 15.65
N ARG A 905 2.20 24.68 14.63
CA ARG A 905 0.79 24.22 14.73
C ARG A 905 0.62 22.82 14.15
N LEU A 906 -0.22 22.00 14.76
CA LEU A 906 -0.80 20.80 14.13
C LEU A 906 -2.10 21.18 13.44
N PHE A 907 -2.17 21.00 12.13
CA PHE A 907 -3.40 21.09 11.33
C PHE A 907 -4.01 19.69 11.22
N VAL A 908 -5.31 19.57 11.48
CA VAL A 908 -6.06 18.30 11.44
C VAL A 908 -7.32 18.50 10.62
N ALA A 909 -7.49 17.73 9.55
CA ALA A 909 -8.76 17.59 8.87
C ALA A 909 -9.55 16.44 9.50
N GLU A 910 -10.62 16.78 10.22
CA GLU A 910 -11.49 15.84 10.94
C GLU A 910 -12.29 14.97 9.96
N SER A 911 -12.10 13.65 10.00
CA SER A 911 -12.83 12.69 9.14
C SER A 911 -14.29 12.42 9.56
N ARG A 912 -14.76 13.02 10.67
CA ARG A 912 -16.08 12.82 11.29
C ARG A 912 -17.14 13.80 10.80
N ASP A 913 -18.40 13.56 11.22
CA ASP A 913 -19.68 14.29 11.09
C ASP A 913 -19.72 15.77 10.64
N ALA A 914 -18.68 16.56 10.89
CA ALA A 914 -18.61 17.99 10.60
C ALA A 914 -17.52 18.38 9.59
N HIS A 915 -16.63 17.45 9.22
CA HIS A 915 -15.55 17.59 8.25
C HIS A 915 -14.75 18.89 8.35
N ARG A 916 -14.34 19.27 9.57
CA ARG A 916 -13.70 20.55 9.86
C ARG A 916 -12.18 20.49 9.74
N LEU A 917 -11.57 21.64 9.41
CA LEU A 917 -10.14 21.85 9.62
C LEU A 917 -9.92 22.53 10.97
N PHE A 918 -9.18 21.86 11.85
CA PHE A 918 -8.65 22.41 13.09
C PHE A 918 -7.18 22.78 12.95
N ALA A 919 -6.75 23.78 13.73
CA ALA A 919 -5.35 23.98 14.09
C ALA A 919 -5.18 23.92 15.61
N TYR A 920 -4.12 23.27 16.07
CA TYR A 920 -3.73 23.14 17.47
C TYR A 920 -2.35 23.79 17.68
N ASP A 921 -2.29 24.81 18.54
CA ASP A 921 -1.04 25.44 19.01
C ASP A 921 -0.14 24.41 19.68
N LEU A 922 1.11 24.21 19.24
CA LEU A 922 1.96 23.13 19.76
C LEU A 922 2.54 23.38 21.17
N GLU A 923 2.42 24.58 21.74
CA GLU A 923 2.77 24.80 23.15
C GLU A 923 1.66 24.30 24.10
N LYS A 924 0.39 24.33 23.67
CA LYS A 924 -0.78 24.18 24.57
C LYS A 924 -1.82 23.17 24.11
N LEU A 925 -1.72 22.69 22.86
CA LEU A 925 -2.70 21.88 22.14
C LEU A 925 -4.14 22.44 22.25
N GLY A 926 -4.24 23.77 22.12
CA GLY A 926 -5.51 24.50 22.11
C GLY A 926 -6.16 24.50 20.72
N PRO A 927 -7.37 23.94 20.54
CA PRO A 927 -8.03 23.89 19.24
C PRO A 927 -8.54 25.25 18.78
N THR A 928 -8.32 25.55 17.51
CA THR A 928 -8.99 26.61 16.74
C THR A 928 -9.61 25.98 15.50
N VAL A 929 -10.92 26.15 15.26
CA VAL A 929 -11.53 25.77 13.97
C VAL A 929 -11.10 26.81 12.95
N LEU A 930 -10.28 26.41 11.97
CA LEU A 930 -9.90 27.28 10.86
C LEU A 930 -10.93 27.27 9.74
N TYR A 931 -11.55 26.11 9.49
CA TYR A 931 -12.47 25.95 8.38
C TYR A 931 -13.56 24.91 8.65
N THR A 932 -14.71 25.07 8.00
CA THR A 932 -15.86 24.17 8.05
C THR A 932 -16.54 24.24 6.68
N PRO A 933 -16.75 23.12 5.98
CA PRO A 933 -17.41 23.09 4.68
C PRO A 933 -18.81 23.69 4.68
N ALA A 934 -19.22 24.21 3.52
CA ALA A 934 -20.56 24.77 3.33
C ALA A 934 -21.65 23.69 3.21
N THR A 935 -21.29 22.45 2.90
CA THR A 935 -22.20 21.29 2.77
C THR A 935 -21.77 20.17 3.73
N GLY A 936 -22.73 19.54 4.40
CA GLY A 936 -22.48 18.48 5.38
C GLY A 936 -22.05 17.12 4.79
N ASN A 937 -21.73 17.08 3.50
CA ASN A 937 -21.24 15.91 2.76
C ASN A 937 -19.91 16.20 2.02
N ALA A 938 -19.26 17.32 2.32
CA ALA A 938 -17.95 17.64 1.77
C ALA A 938 -16.85 16.95 2.59
N ARG A 939 -15.87 16.33 1.93
CA ARG A 939 -14.70 15.71 2.55
C ARG A 939 -13.48 16.61 2.38
N LEU A 940 -12.50 16.44 3.27
CA LEU A 940 -11.20 17.11 3.23
C LEU A 940 -10.10 16.05 3.01
N ASP A 941 -9.79 15.73 1.76
CA ASP A 941 -9.03 14.51 1.43
C ASP A 941 -7.50 14.71 1.43
N HIS A 942 -7.01 15.90 1.07
CA HIS A 942 -5.57 16.25 1.03
C HIS A 942 -5.32 17.58 1.75
N LEU A 943 -4.10 17.77 2.29
CA LEU A 943 -3.73 18.91 3.14
C LEU A 943 -2.23 19.25 2.99
N THR A 944 -1.87 20.51 2.73
CA THR A 944 -0.47 20.95 2.58
C THR A 944 -0.27 22.44 2.96
N PRO A 945 0.85 22.86 3.58
CA PRO A 945 1.14 24.28 3.84
C PRO A 945 1.44 24.99 2.52
N CYS A 946 0.67 26.04 2.17
CA CYS A 946 0.71 26.67 0.84
C CYS A 946 1.08 28.15 0.92
N GLY A 947 2.33 28.39 1.30
CA GLY A 947 2.83 29.72 1.61
C GLY A 947 2.72 30.02 3.11
N LYS A 948 3.26 31.17 3.49
CA LYS A 948 3.70 31.45 4.87
C LYS A 948 2.60 31.33 5.94
N ASP A 949 1.43 31.88 5.65
CA ASP A 949 0.31 32.01 6.58
C ASP A 949 -0.94 31.25 6.07
N ARG A 950 -0.76 30.22 5.23
CA ARG A 950 -1.87 29.49 4.59
C ARG A 950 -1.71 27.98 4.63
N ILE A 951 -2.84 27.30 4.77
CA ILE A 951 -2.98 25.85 4.67
C ILE A 951 -3.98 25.56 3.55
N CYS A 952 -3.58 24.74 2.56
CA CYS A 952 -4.41 24.38 1.42
C CYS A 952 -4.90 22.95 1.53
N LEU A 953 -6.12 22.71 1.05
CA LEU A 953 -6.76 21.40 1.06
C LEU A 953 -7.49 21.12 -0.25
N VAL A 954 -7.74 19.84 -0.52
CA VAL A 954 -8.71 19.39 -1.54
C VAL A 954 -10.02 19.09 -0.84
N GLU A 955 -11.08 19.80 -1.23
CA GLU A 955 -12.46 19.56 -0.82
C GLU A 955 -13.21 18.83 -1.95
N THR A 956 -13.78 17.66 -1.64
CA THR A 956 -14.64 16.89 -2.57
C THR A 956 -16.07 16.83 -2.04
N THR A 957 -17.07 16.70 -2.91
CA THR A 957 -18.47 16.48 -2.50
C THR A 957 -18.83 15.01 -2.68
N GLY A 958 -19.15 14.30 -1.59
CA GLY A 958 -19.32 12.84 -1.64
C GLY A 958 -18.01 12.15 -2.06
N TYR A 959 -18.06 11.27 -3.07
CA TYR A 959 -16.88 10.58 -3.62
C TYR A 959 -16.58 11.00 -5.07
N GLU A 960 -17.17 12.11 -5.53
CA GLU A 960 -17.08 12.57 -6.91
C GLU A 960 -15.86 13.48 -7.10
N THR A 961 -14.74 12.92 -7.60
CA THR A 961 -13.52 13.67 -7.94
C THR A 961 -13.80 14.84 -8.90
N ALA A 962 -14.75 14.70 -9.81
CA ALA A 962 -15.20 15.74 -10.73
C ALA A 962 -15.72 17.01 -10.01
N THR A 963 -16.12 16.92 -8.73
CA THR A 963 -16.56 18.06 -7.91
C THR A 963 -15.43 18.78 -7.18
N ALA A 964 -14.20 18.25 -7.24
CA ALA A 964 -13.08 18.65 -6.39
C ALA A 964 -12.71 20.14 -6.51
N GLN A 965 -12.36 20.73 -5.38
CA GLN A 965 -11.99 22.15 -5.26
C GLN A 965 -10.78 22.29 -4.34
N VAL A 966 -9.78 23.07 -4.77
CA VAL A 966 -8.68 23.47 -3.90
C VAL A 966 -9.12 24.69 -3.11
N VAL A 967 -8.98 24.63 -1.79
CA VAL A 967 -9.37 25.69 -0.85
C VAL A 967 -8.14 26.10 -0.04
N ALA A 968 -7.79 27.39 -0.09
CA ALA A 968 -6.76 27.97 0.77
C ALA A 968 -7.40 28.63 2.00
N VAL A 969 -6.88 28.33 3.18
CA VAL A 969 -7.41 28.78 4.48
C VAL A 969 -6.32 29.57 5.22
N ASP A 970 -6.70 30.68 5.87
CA ASP A 970 -5.78 31.48 6.70
C ASP A 970 -5.36 30.66 7.93
N ALA A 971 -4.07 30.33 8.01
CA ALA A 971 -3.52 29.41 9.01
C ALA A 971 -3.42 30.02 10.42
N ALA A 972 -3.72 31.31 10.59
CA ALA A 972 -3.64 32.04 11.85
C ALA A 972 -5.00 32.58 12.35
N LYS A 973 -5.91 32.93 11.44
CA LYS A 973 -7.24 33.50 11.74
C LYS A 973 -8.40 32.56 11.41
N GLY A 974 -8.18 31.59 10.54
CA GLY A 974 -9.24 30.82 9.90
C GLY A 974 -9.99 31.62 8.82
N GLY A 975 -10.88 30.92 8.12
CA GLY A 975 -11.61 31.44 6.96
C GLY A 975 -10.89 31.17 5.63
N VAL A 976 -11.69 31.08 4.57
CA VAL A 976 -11.22 30.85 3.20
C VAL A 976 -10.57 32.12 2.65
N VAL A 977 -9.31 32.02 2.23
CA VAL A 977 -8.60 33.06 1.47
C VAL A 977 -9.05 33.03 0.02
N TRP A 978 -9.05 31.83 -0.59
CA TRP A 978 -9.60 31.58 -1.91
C TRP A 978 -10.05 30.13 -2.08
N ARG A 979 -10.86 29.89 -3.12
CA ARG A 979 -11.40 28.58 -3.51
C ARG A 979 -11.38 28.49 -5.04
N ARG A 980 -10.89 27.37 -5.58
CA ARG A 980 -10.88 27.08 -7.02
C ARG A 980 -11.42 25.68 -7.27
N ALA A 981 -12.49 25.58 -8.05
CA ALA A 981 -12.89 24.28 -8.61
C ALA A 981 -11.80 23.79 -9.59
N VAL A 982 -11.28 22.60 -9.35
CA VAL A 982 -10.32 21.90 -10.21
C VAL A 982 -10.80 20.45 -10.28
N ALA A 983 -11.68 20.17 -11.25
CA ALA A 983 -12.28 18.85 -11.40
C ALA A 983 -11.20 17.76 -11.48
N ASP A 984 -11.43 16.66 -10.79
CA ASP A 984 -10.55 15.50 -10.71
C ASP A 984 -9.21 15.73 -10.01
N ALA A 985 -9.07 16.83 -9.26
CA ALA A 985 -7.93 17.06 -8.39
C ALA A 985 -7.77 15.93 -7.36
N ASP A 986 -6.67 15.18 -7.47
CA ASP A 986 -6.35 14.04 -6.60
C ASP A 986 -5.25 14.33 -5.59
N ASP A 987 -4.49 15.42 -5.76
CA ASP A 987 -3.38 15.77 -4.88
C ASP A 987 -2.93 17.22 -5.03
N ILE A 988 -2.24 17.75 -4.01
CA ILE A 988 -1.72 19.12 -3.99
C ILE A 988 -0.31 19.22 -3.42
N VAL A 989 0.57 19.90 -4.16
CA VAL A 989 1.96 20.16 -3.77
C VAL A 989 2.18 21.67 -3.75
N ALA A 990 2.49 22.23 -2.58
CA ALA A 990 2.83 23.64 -2.47
C ALA A 990 4.19 23.96 -3.11
N VAL A 991 4.25 25.09 -3.82
CA VAL A 991 5.45 25.69 -4.41
C VAL A 991 5.48 27.14 -3.94
N GLY A 992 5.94 27.32 -2.70
CA GLY A 992 5.82 28.60 -1.99
C GLY A 992 4.37 29.02 -1.85
N GLU A 993 4.05 30.24 -2.29
CA GLU A 993 2.68 30.77 -2.26
C GLU A 993 1.76 30.14 -3.35
N ALA A 994 2.31 29.40 -4.32
CA ALA A 994 1.55 28.70 -5.35
C ALA A 994 1.29 27.22 -4.98
N VAL A 995 0.40 26.57 -5.71
CA VAL A 995 0.06 25.14 -5.52
C VAL A 995 -0.03 24.43 -6.87
N LEU A 996 0.80 23.40 -7.06
CA LEU A 996 0.61 22.41 -8.11
C LEU A 996 -0.53 21.47 -7.70
N VAL A 997 -1.52 21.31 -8.56
CA VAL A 997 -2.68 20.43 -8.38
C VAL A 997 -2.58 19.30 -9.37
N ARG A 998 -2.35 18.07 -8.90
CA ARG A 998 -2.42 16.88 -9.74
C ARG A 998 -3.88 16.51 -9.98
N ARG A 999 -4.19 15.98 -11.16
CA ARG A 999 -5.53 15.58 -11.56
C ARG A 999 -5.54 14.15 -12.09
N ASN A 1000 -6.36 13.27 -11.50
CA ASN A 1000 -6.55 11.88 -11.93
C ASN A 1000 -7.42 11.82 -13.19
N THR A 1001 -6.80 12.21 -14.30
CA THR A 1001 -7.38 12.27 -15.65
C THR A 1001 -6.55 11.38 -16.58
N ALA A 1002 -7.14 10.96 -17.71
CA ALA A 1002 -6.44 10.22 -18.75
C ALA A 1002 -6.30 11.11 -20.01
N PRO A 1003 -5.09 11.56 -20.42
CA PRO A 1003 -3.81 11.44 -19.70
C PRO A 1003 -3.75 12.35 -18.46
N ALA A 1004 -2.84 12.03 -17.53
CA ALA A 1004 -2.67 12.79 -16.29
C ALA A 1004 -2.28 14.25 -16.56
N GLN A 1005 -2.88 15.16 -15.79
CA GLN A 1005 -2.67 16.60 -15.89
C GLN A 1005 -2.23 17.19 -14.55
N VAL A 1006 -1.40 18.23 -14.62
CA VAL A 1006 -1.08 19.11 -13.49
C VAL A 1006 -1.55 20.51 -13.82
N SER A 1007 -2.08 21.22 -12.83
CA SER A 1007 -2.45 22.64 -12.93
C SER A 1007 -1.73 23.46 -11.88
N LEU A 1008 -1.14 24.59 -12.26
CA LEU A 1008 -0.55 25.54 -11.31
C LEU A 1008 -1.61 26.56 -10.88
N LEU A 1009 -1.88 26.63 -9.58
CA LEU A 1009 -2.64 27.70 -8.95
C LEU A 1009 -1.68 28.73 -8.36
N ASP A 1010 -1.87 30.00 -8.67
CA ASP A 1010 -1.07 31.09 -8.10
C ASP A 1010 -1.48 31.47 -6.66
N GLY A 1011 -0.82 32.49 -6.10
CA GLY A 1011 -1.08 33.01 -4.75
C GLY A 1011 -2.52 33.41 -4.49
N GLU A 1012 -3.26 33.83 -5.52
CA GLU A 1012 -4.68 34.20 -5.45
C GLU A 1012 -5.62 33.06 -5.91
N GLY A 1013 -5.09 31.86 -6.11
CA GLY A 1013 -5.85 30.68 -6.53
C GLY A 1013 -6.40 30.79 -7.95
N ARG A 1014 -5.74 31.54 -8.84
CA ARG A 1014 -6.04 31.57 -10.28
C ARG A 1014 -5.24 30.46 -10.95
N VAL A 1015 -5.84 29.79 -11.95
CA VAL A 1015 -5.09 28.81 -12.77
C VAL A 1015 -4.14 29.60 -13.66
N ALA A 1016 -2.83 29.46 -13.43
CA ALA A 1016 -1.79 30.01 -14.30
C ALA A 1016 -1.71 29.19 -15.60
N TRP A 1017 -1.69 27.86 -15.47
CA TRP A 1017 -1.78 26.91 -16.58
C TRP A 1017 -2.30 25.54 -16.12
N THR A 1018 -2.69 24.72 -17.09
CA THR A 1018 -2.92 23.28 -16.96
C THR A 1018 -2.15 22.59 -18.09
N ARG A 1019 -1.35 21.56 -17.79
CA ARG A 1019 -0.53 20.84 -18.78
C ARG A 1019 -0.52 19.32 -18.49
N PRO A 1020 -0.36 18.46 -19.50
CA PRO A 1020 -0.11 17.03 -19.30
C PRO A 1020 1.30 16.75 -18.73
N GLY A 1021 1.47 15.55 -18.17
CA GLY A 1021 2.73 15.06 -17.65
C GLY A 1021 2.83 15.12 -16.12
N VAL A 1022 4.04 15.26 -15.61
CA VAL A 1022 4.33 15.29 -14.16
C VAL A 1022 5.17 16.52 -13.85
N VAL A 1023 4.84 17.25 -12.77
CA VAL A 1023 5.58 18.45 -12.35
C VAL A 1023 6.02 18.30 -10.91
N ALA A 1024 7.26 18.71 -10.64
CA ALA A 1024 7.91 18.60 -9.34
C ALA A 1024 8.49 19.95 -8.88
N ARG A 1025 8.69 20.09 -7.58
CA ARG A 1025 9.27 21.28 -6.96
C ARG A 1025 10.80 21.19 -6.93
N LEU A 1026 11.47 22.26 -7.36
CA LEU A 1026 12.89 22.50 -7.09
C LEU A 1026 13.08 23.32 -5.82
N ASP A 1027 12.32 24.41 -5.70
CA ASP A 1027 12.23 25.24 -4.51
C ASP A 1027 10.86 25.95 -4.46
N ALA A 1028 10.64 26.83 -3.48
CA ALA A 1028 9.37 27.55 -3.33
C ALA A 1028 9.04 28.60 -4.42
N GLY A 1029 9.87 28.75 -5.47
CA GLY A 1029 9.57 29.54 -6.66
C GLY A 1029 9.86 28.83 -7.99
N ASN A 1030 10.47 27.63 -8.00
CA ASN A 1030 10.97 26.98 -9.21
C ASN A 1030 10.57 25.50 -9.31
N THR A 1031 10.35 25.02 -10.54
CA THR A 1031 9.81 23.67 -10.83
C THR A 1031 10.52 22.95 -11.97
N LEU A 1032 10.29 21.63 -12.09
CA LEU A 1032 10.61 20.83 -13.27
C LEU A 1032 9.35 20.12 -13.78
N GLN A 1033 9.11 20.18 -15.08
CA GLN A 1033 8.05 19.44 -15.78
C GLN A 1033 8.65 18.31 -16.62
N PHE A 1034 8.20 17.09 -16.37
CA PHE A 1034 8.44 15.91 -17.19
C PHE A 1034 7.27 15.72 -18.16
N SER A 1035 7.56 15.57 -19.45
CA SER A 1035 6.55 15.36 -20.52
C SER A 1035 5.82 14.02 -20.48
N LYS A 1036 6.22 13.11 -19.58
CA LYS A 1036 5.68 11.76 -19.39
C LYS A 1036 5.48 11.46 -17.90
N PRO A 1037 4.64 10.47 -17.54
CA PRO A 1037 4.72 9.81 -16.24
C PRO A 1037 6.12 9.23 -15.99
N LEU A 1038 6.58 9.23 -14.74
CA LEU A 1038 7.89 8.68 -14.38
C LEU A 1038 7.90 7.14 -14.52
N SER A 1039 8.91 6.59 -15.18
CA SER A 1039 9.05 5.16 -15.47
C SER A 1039 10.18 4.48 -14.68
N THR A 1040 9.98 3.21 -14.35
CA THR A 1040 11.03 2.33 -13.80
C THR A 1040 11.89 1.67 -14.88
N THR A 1041 11.45 1.69 -16.15
CA THR A 1041 12.27 1.32 -17.32
C THR A 1041 13.09 2.52 -17.81
N ALA A 1042 14.21 2.28 -18.49
CA ALA A 1042 14.90 3.37 -19.17
C ALA A 1042 14.00 3.97 -20.25
N ASP A 1043 13.88 5.29 -20.26
CA ASP A 1043 13.03 6.05 -21.17
C ASP A 1043 13.63 7.44 -21.43
N ASP A 1044 13.13 8.12 -22.47
CA ASP A 1044 13.56 9.47 -22.85
C ASP A 1044 12.43 10.49 -22.58
N PRO A 1045 12.21 10.95 -21.34
CA PRO A 1045 11.26 12.04 -21.09
C PRO A 1045 11.91 13.37 -21.44
N ALA A 1046 11.20 14.23 -22.18
CA ALA A 1046 11.56 15.64 -22.29
C ALA A 1046 11.29 16.34 -20.96
N LEU A 1047 12.25 17.17 -20.54
CA LEU A 1047 12.25 17.97 -19.34
C LEU A 1047 12.15 19.46 -19.70
N ALA A 1048 11.34 20.20 -18.96
CA ALA A 1048 11.27 21.65 -18.99
C ALA A 1048 11.40 22.22 -17.56
N GLY A 1049 11.88 23.44 -17.43
CA GLY A 1049 12.02 24.14 -16.16
C GLY A 1049 11.20 25.43 -16.15
N GLU A 1050 10.59 25.78 -15.02
CA GLU A 1050 9.74 26.97 -14.92
C GLU A 1050 9.84 27.64 -13.55
N HIS A 1051 10.03 28.97 -13.57
CA HIS A 1051 9.78 29.85 -12.42
C HIS A 1051 8.28 30.15 -12.34
N VAL A 1052 7.68 30.00 -11.16
CA VAL A 1052 6.22 30.03 -10.94
C VAL A 1052 5.56 31.27 -11.56
N GLY A 1053 4.85 31.06 -12.68
CA GLY A 1053 4.09 32.11 -13.39
C GLY A 1053 4.75 32.63 -14.68
N ASP A 1054 5.98 32.23 -14.98
CA ASP A 1054 6.64 32.47 -16.27
C ASP A 1054 6.37 31.32 -17.28
N ASP A 1055 6.81 31.49 -18.53
CA ASP A 1055 6.79 30.43 -19.54
C ASP A 1055 7.87 29.35 -19.27
N ALA A 1056 7.52 28.09 -19.47
CA ALA A 1056 8.45 26.97 -19.25
C ALA A 1056 9.57 26.92 -20.31
N VAL A 1057 10.82 26.82 -19.84
CA VAL A 1057 12.03 26.73 -20.66
C VAL A 1057 12.34 25.25 -20.97
N PRO A 1058 12.37 24.83 -22.25
CA PRO A 1058 12.73 23.46 -22.61
C PRO A 1058 14.21 23.15 -22.29
N LEU A 1059 14.45 22.12 -21.49
CA LEU A 1059 15.79 21.68 -21.09
C LEU A 1059 16.33 20.56 -21.99
N GLY A 1060 15.45 19.81 -22.66
CA GLY A 1060 15.79 18.69 -23.54
C GLY A 1060 15.39 17.33 -22.97
N ALA A 1061 15.88 16.25 -23.57
CA ALA A 1061 15.55 14.89 -23.11
C ALA A 1061 16.56 14.37 -22.07
N LEU A 1062 16.05 13.74 -21.01
CA LEU A 1062 16.85 12.91 -20.10
C LEU A 1062 17.05 11.54 -20.77
N ALA A 1063 18.07 11.40 -21.61
CA ALA A 1063 18.18 10.23 -22.48
C ALA A 1063 18.58 8.94 -21.72
N GLY A 1064 17.79 7.88 -21.88
CA GLY A 1064 18.07 6.55 -21.32
C GLY A 1064 18.05 6.45 -19.80
N VAL A 1065 17.26 7.28 -19.10
CA VAL A 1065 17.11 7.23 -17.63
C VAL A 1065 15.89 6.45 -17.21
N ARG A 1066 15.95 5.77 -16.06
CA ARG A 1066 14.77 5.24 -15.38
C ARG A 1066 14.16 6.39 -14.59
N SER A 1067 13.25 7.14 -15.19
CA SER A 1067 12.82 8.46 -14.72
C SER A 1067 12.17 8.48 -13.31
N ALA A 1068 11.63 7.35 -12.84
CA ALA A 1068 11.16 7.18 -11.46
C ALA A 1068 12.27 7.03 -10.41
N SER A 1069 13.53 6.85 -10.83
CA SER A 1069 14.71 6.82 -9.96
C SER A 1069 15.40 8.18 -9.81
N CYS A 1070 14.94 9.20 -10.53
CA CYS A 1070 15.56 10.52 -10.56
C CYS A 1070 15.31 11.32 -9.26
N ALA A 1071 16.31 12.11 -8.87
CA ALA A 1071 16.18 13.18 -7.88
C ALA A 1071 16.85 14.46 -8.42
N TRP A 1072 16.56 15.61 -7.81
CA TRP A 1072 17.00 16.91 -8.30
C TRP A 1072 17.32 17.90 -7.16
N ASP A 1073 18.22 18.83 -7.44
CA ASP A 1073 18.43 20.08 -6.69
C ASP A 1073 18.06 21.28 -7.60
N THR A 1074 18.29 22.52 -7.17
CA THR A 1074 17.97 23.73 -7.96
C THR A 1074 18.84 23.94 -9.22
N SER A 1075 19.71 23.00 -9.57
CA SER A 1075 20.66 23.11 -10.68
C SER A 1075 21.03 21.79 -11.36
N HIS A 1076 20.92 20.65 -10.66
CA HIS A 1076 21.25 19.31 -11.17
C HIS A 1076 20.07 18.35 -11.08
N VAL A 1077 20.00 17.44 -12.04
CA VAL A 1077 19.17 16.24 -12.00
C VAL A 1077 20.08 15.03 -12.08
N ALA A 1078 19.86 14.04 -11.22
CA ALA A 1078 20.61 12.80 -11.21
C ALA A 1078 19.68 11.60 -11.19
N CYS A 1079 19.99 10.59 -11.98
CA CYS A 1079 19.13 9.45 -12.27
C CYS A 1079 19.94 8.16 -12.44
N VAL A 1080 19.28 7.01 -12.31
CA VAL A 1080 19.86 5.71 -12.66
C VAL A 1080 19.47 5.34 -14.10
N ALA A 1081 20.45 4.99 -14.93
CA ALA A 1081 20.26 4.44 -16.27
C ALA A 1081 20.24 2.90 -16.20
N ASP A 1082 20.45 2.20 -17.32
CA ASP A 1082 20.41 0.74 -17.32
C ASP A 1082 21.66 0.06 -16.76
N GLU A 1083 22.86 0.56 -17.06
CA GLU A 1083 24.14 -0.04 -16.60
C GLU A 1083 24.95 0.88 -15.66
N ASP A 1084 24.61 2.17 -15.58
CA ASP A 1084 25.33 3.19 -14.82
C ASP A 1084 24.42 4.29 -14.26
N PHE A 1085 24.99 5.30 -13.61
CA PHE A 1085 24.26 6.44 -13.08
C PHE A 1085 24.65 7.75 -13.78
N LEU A 1086 23.68 8.66 -13.97
CA LEU A 1086 23.86 9.92 -14.69
C LEU A 1086 23.65 11.12 -13.77
N ILE A 1087 24.47 12.16 -13.95
CA ILE A 1087 24.22 13.52 -13.44
C ILE A 1087 24.22 14.46 -14.65
N GLN A 1088 23.26 15.38 -14.71
CA GLN A 1088 23.19 16.45 -15.70
C GLN A 1088 22.86 17.78 -15.01
N ARG A 1089 23.37 18.88 -15.56
CA ARG A 1089 23.12 20.24 -15.07
C ARG A 1089 22.11 20.96 -15.96
N PHE A 1090 21.16 21.68 -15.36
CA PHE A 1090 20.11 22.41 -16.08
C PHE A 1090 19.99 23.90 -15.71
N ALA A 1091 20.69 24.39 -14.69
CA ALA A 1091 20.76 25.82 -14.35
C ALA A 1091 22.16 26.22 -13.85
N GLY A 1092 22.52 27.51 -13.89
CA GLY A 1092 23.85 27.95 -13.42
C GLY A 1092 24.27 29.40 -13.60
#